data_AF-A0A8H5TW62-F1
#
_entry.id   AF-A0A8H5TW62-F1
#
_cell.length_a   1.000
_cell.length_b   1.000
_cell.length_c   1.000
_cell.angle_alpha   90.00
_cell.angle_beta   90.00
_cell.angle_gamma   90.00
#
_symmetry.space_group_name_H-M   'P 1'
#
loop_
_entity.id
_entity.type
_entity.pdbx_description
1 polymer ?
#
loop_
_entity_poly.entity_id
_entity_poly.type
_entity_poly.pdbx_seq_one_letter_code
_entity_poly.pdbx_strand_id
1 'polypeptide(L)'
;MATDTIVDDEPSYIDYETFLDPEFSPASFANALVVSTNNPNDTPLDLSTPLSRVLFDAQEIDSHIDVLTTRSAVPLLNYTQEQTQASKNIVGELDGQIQSLNDSYRQLEKEVIDKHAEADEVRVVALRLWETLRLGRSVGRCLQLGRQLEVQHSELDNGTGKEDHRALVRCTYTILSLKEVLDRKAPGEEGFGLNRVDAVKSLQDTVINPIDRSVRERAERIIREFSVQPTSTFAQVEEVKARTASALTTLYLLSPTLGFKPDKWVPRPLLQALETYIRSALQASITGLSRSLGQLPTLDKALSDVMAKCQNVVSLEAVLETTKAPAHPLLPASNQPSQSNLLQYLHAYLETGSLASFFWRTMASSLATRVQDIVNRGGVVARTLRTNKTTVADAIRQAVVKGSQLHSALTGSKARTKTDLNWDREVAVMVGSVAKTLLSSPHIHHELQPIDEQSKMAPDQGLVHLKEYDVKDSNVELIGTDIDHQVKYNSALTEPAWNDGRVGIEPGLLIWRIEQFEVIPWPREKYGQFYDGDSFIVLFSELIGSNDGTEKLVHDIYFWLGKHTSQDEAGTAAYKTVELDEFLKGSATQHREIQESPSDDFLALFPRISIRSGGTRSGFRHVEEEEEPQETLTLLRVFKNPAASINGVVVHEVEPIWTSLDDADVFVLDIGSKIWVWQGKDCSPMEKAKAAQIVHDMVVAKHSEVEVISQTESRSRRIVDLLGGDDETPREGFHSKKPFVQRTADQASKKLFRLSDSSGQLSFGLVKEAERILHDDLESDDVFLLDDGGRSIWVWQGSSSSAAEKKSWLKVAQAYARHLQAENGYEDAYLTPVAKVVEGGESRAFARALAA
;
A
#
# COMPACT_ATOMS: atom_id res chain seq x y z
N MET A 1 -27.10 43.90 -70.46
CA MET A 1 -28.14 44.90 -70.80
C MET A 1 -28.66 44.63 -72.20
N ALA A 2 -29.54 43.64 -72.31
CA ALA A 2 -30.44 43.47 -73.45
C ALA A 2 -31.85 43.58 -72.85
N THR A 3 -32.68 44.37 -73.51
CA THR A 3 -34.03 44.74 -73.07
C THR A 3 -34.93 43.52 -72.98
N ASP A 4 -35.36 43.17 -71.77
CA ASP A 4 -36.49 42.27 -71.52
C ASP A 4 -37.74 42.87 -72.13
N THR A 5 -38.05 42.48 -73.36
CA THR A 5 -39.41 42.56 -73.88
C THR A 5 -40.21 41.52 -73.10
N ILE A 6 -40.87 41.97 -72.03
CA ILE A 6 -41.98 41.28 -71.38
C ILE A 6 -42.99 41.00 -72.50
N VAL A 7 -43.01 39.75 -72.97
CA VAL A 7 -44.08 39.23 -73.81
C VAL A 7 -45.29 39.18 -72.89
N ASP A 8 -46.37 39.83 -73.30
CA ASP A 8 -47.68 39.76 -72.63
C ASP A 8 -47.94 38.32 -72.16
N ASP A 9 -48.06 38.12 -70.85
CA ASP A 9 -48.69 36.95 -70.27
C ASP A 9 -50.13 36.95 -70.77
N GLU A 10 -50.41 36.17 -71.82
CA GLU A 10 -51.73 35.60 -71.93
C GLU A 10 -52.01 34.90 -70.59
N PRO A 11 -53.15 35.17 -69.92
CA PRO A 11 -53.42 34.56 -68.64
C PRO A 11 -53.48 33.05 -68.82
N SER A 12 -52.38 32.37 -68.48
CA SER A 12 -52.32 30.91 -68.49
C SER A 12 -53.29 30.41 -67.43
N TYR A 13 -54.14 29.47 -67.82
CA TYR A 13 -55.05 28.81 -66.89
C TYR A 13 -54.31 27.83 -65.94
N ILE A 14 -52.98 27.72 -66.08
CA ILE A 14 -52.10 26.92 -65.25
C ILE A 14 -51.46 27.80 -64.20
N ASP A 15 -51.68 27.40 -62.95
CA ASP A 15 -51.07 28.05 -61.78
C ASP A 15 -49.62 27.57 -61.60
N TYR A 16 -48.69 28.19 -62.35
CA TYR A 16 -47.28 27.86 -62.27
C TYR A 16 -46.65 28.17 -60.91
N GLU A 17 -47.20 29.11 -60.13
CA GLU A 17 -46.69 29.44 -58.79
C GLU A 17 -46.85 28.23 -57.86
N THR A 18 -47.99 27.55 -57.91
CA THR A 18 -48.23 26.31 -57.15
C THR A 18 -47.24 25.20 -57.52
N PHE A 19 -46.84 25.07 -58.79
CA PHE A 19 -45.92 24.01 -59.24
C PHE A 19 -44.44 24.30 -58.98
N LEU A 20 -44.05 25.57 -58.88
CA LEU A 20 -42.67 26.01 -58.64
C LEU A 20 -42.36 26.20 -57.14
N ASP A 21 -43.38 26.05 -56.27
CA ASP A 21 -43.21 26.14 -54.82
C ASP A 21 -42.27 25.01 -54.31
N PRO A 22 -41.21 25.34 -53.53
CA PRO A 22 -40.31 24.33 -52.95
C PRO A 22 -41.00 23.31 -52.02
N GLU A 23 -42.22 23.59 -51.53
CA GLU A 23 -43.02 22.67 -50.72
C GLU A 23 -44.05 21.87 -51.54
N PHE A 24 -44.08 22.01 -52.87
CA PHE A 24 -45.04 21.32 -53.74
C PHE A 24 -44.94 19.79 -53.61
N SER A 25 -46.09 19.16 -53.32
CA SER A 25 -46.22 17.70 -53.25
C SER A 25 -47.27 17.20 -54.24
N PRO A 26 -46.88 16.37 -55.24
CA PRO A 26 -47.82 15.84 -56.24
C PRO A 26 -48.99 15.07 -55.62
N ALA A 27 -48.73 14.33 -54.53
CA ALA A 27 -49.76 13.54 -53.85
C ALA A 27 -50.76 14.41 -53.09
N SER A 28 -50.29 15.49 -52.45
CA SER A 28 -51.15 16.46 -51.75
C SER A 28 -52.02 17.22 -52.76
N PHE A 29 -51.43 17.66 -53.87
CA PHE A 29 -52.12 18.36 -54.95
C PHE A 29 -53.20 17.48 -55.61
N ALA A 30 -52.85 16.23 -55.95
CA ALA A 30 -53.82 15.27 -56.50
C ALA A 30 -54.97 14.99 -55.53
N ASN A 31 -54.68 14.85 -54.23
CA ASN A 31 -55.71 14.65 -53.21
C ASN A 31 -56.63 15.88 -53.06
N ALA A 32 -56.07 17.10 -53.07
CA ALA A 32 -56.85 18.34 -53.04
C ALA A 32 -57.80 18.45 -54.24
N LEU A 33 -57.33 18.07 -55.44
CA LEU A 33 -58.16 17.99 -56.65
C LEU A 33 -59.33 17.00 -56.48
N VAL A 34 -59.05 15.77 -56.04
CA VAL A 34 -60.10 14.75 -55.81
C VAL A 34 -61.14 15.22 -54.81
N VAL A 35 -60.72 15.87 -53.71
CA VAL A 35 -61.63 16.43 -52.69
C VAL A 35 -62.43 17.62 -53.23
N SER A 36 -61.83 18.44 -54.10
CA SER A 36 -62.51 19.61 -54.68
C SER A 36 -63.55 19.25 -55.75
N THR A 37 -63.36 18.15 -56.48
CA THR A 37 -64.25 17.74 -57.59
C THR A 37 -65.35 16.77 -57.17
N ASN A 38 -65.35 16.27 -55.93
CA ASN A 38 -66.30 15.26 -55.44
C ASN A 38 -67.02 15.72 -54.17
N ASN A 39 -68.30 15.37 -54.01
CA ASN A 39 -69.03 15.59 -52.75
C ASN A 39 -68.84 14.39 -51.80
N PRO A 40 -68.66 14.60 -50.48
CA PRO A 40 -68.57 13.51 -49.50
C PRO A 40 -69.72 12.50 -49.49
N ASN A 41 -70.88 12.86 -50.07
CA ASN A 41 -72.07 12.01 -50.12
C ASN A 41 -72.25 11.27 -51.47
N ASP A 42 -71.33 11.42 -52.43
CA ASP A 42 -71.41 10.75 -53.72
C ASP A 42 -71.02 9.26 -53.62
N THR A 43 -71.87 8.36 -54.10
CA THR A 43 -71.65 6.91 -54.10
C THR A 43 -71.73 6.35 -55.52
N PRO A 44 -70.97 6.92 -56.47
CA PRO A 44 -69.53 6.63 -56.57
C PRO A 44 -68.61 7.88 -56.70
N LEU A 45 -67.35 7.75 -56.26
CA LEU A 45 -66.30 8.78 -56.40
C LEU A 45 -65.89 8.94 -57.89
N ASP A 46 -65.96 10.16 -58.42
CA ASP A 46 -65.49 10.51 -59.76
C ASP A 46 -63.99 10.85 -59.75
N LEU A 47 -63.18 9.95 -60.30
CA LEU A 47 -61.75 10.14 -60.51
C LEU A 47 -61.42 10.59 -61.94
N SER A 48 -62.38 10.56 -62.85
CA SER A 48 -62.14 10.87 -64.27
C SER A 48 -61.89 12.35 -64.48
N THR A 49 -62.68 13.20 -63.80
CA THR A 49 -62.55 14.66 -63.83
C THR A 49 -61.19 15.16 -63.30
N PRO A 50 -60.75 14.83 -62.07
CA PRO A 50 -59.45 15.28 -61.57
C PRO A 50 -58.27 14.72 -62.36
N LEU A 51 -58.35 13.48 -62.85
CA LEU A 51 -57.32 12.90 -63.72
C LEU A 51 -57.21 13.66 -65.05
N SER A 52 -58.34 13.99 -65.67
CA SER A 52 -58.34 14.74 -66.94
C SER A 52 -57.71 16.13 -66.78
N ARG A 53 -57.93 16.79 -65.63
CA ARG A 53 -57.33 18.08 -65.30
C ARG A 53 -55.81 17.98 -65.19
N VAL A 54 -55.29 17.02 -64.43
CA VAL A 54 -53.84 16.81 -64.28
C VAL A 54 -53.17 16.49 -65.62
N LEU A 55 -53.80 15.65 -66.44
CA LEU A 55 -53.26 15.30 -67.76
C LEU A 55 -53.22 16.51 -68.70
N PHE A 56 -54.25 17.36 -68.66
CA PHE A 56 -54.27 18.59 -69.44
C PHE A 56 -53.18 19.56 -68.98
N ASP A 57 -53.05 19.77 -67.66
CA ASP A 57 -52.05 20.66 -67.09
C ASP A 57 -50.63 20.18 -67.41
N ALA A 58 -50.37 18.87 -67.34
CA ALA A 58 -49.08 18.28 -67.71
C ALA A 58 -48.75 18.46 -69.20
N GLN A 59 -49.72 18.22 -70.09
CA GLN A 59 -49.52 18.39 -71.54
C GLN A 59 -49.20 19.83 -71.91
N GLU A 60 -49.87 20.78 -71.28
CA GLU A 60 -49.66 22.20 -71.52
C GLU A 60 -48.33 22.68 -70.92
N ILE A 61 -47.93 22.18 -69.75
CA ILE A 61 -46.58 22.42 -69.19
C ILE A 61 -45.50 21.89 -70.14
N ASP A 62 -45.64 20.66 -70.64
CA ASP A 62 -44.68 20.08 -71.58
C ASP A 62 -44.62 20.89 -72.88
N SER A 63 -45.77 21.31 -73.42
CA SER A 63 -45.82 22.18 -74.60
C SER A 63 -45.16 23.53 -74.33
N HIS A 64 -45.36 24.11 -73.15
CA HIS A 64 -44.77 25.38 -72.77
C HIS A 64 -43.25 25.27 -72.61
N ILE A 65 -42.75 24.19 -71.99
CA ILE A 65 -41.33 23.88 -71.90
C ILE A 65 -40.73 23.70 -73.30
N ASP A 66 -41.38 22.95 -74.19
CA ASP A 66 -40.90 22.75 -75.57
C ASP A 66 -40.83 24.07 -76.35
N VAL A 67 -41.85 24.92 -76.21
CA VAL A 67 -41.88 26.25 -76.81
C VAL A 67 -40.77 27.15 -76.25
N LEU A 68 -40.59 27.20 -74.93
CA LEU A 68 -39.57 28.02 -74.27
C LEU A 68 -38.15 27.56 -74.63
N THR A 69 -37.90 26.25 -74.59
CA THR A 69 -36.61 25.66 -74.93
C THR A 69 -36.30 25.83 -76.40
N THR A 70 -37.28 25.69 -77.30
CA THR A 70 -37.10 25.91 -78.74
C THR A 70 -36.86 27.38 -79.06
N ARG A 71 -37.62 28.29 -78.45
CA ARG A 71 -37.48 29.75 -78.63
C ARG A 71 -36.16 30.28 -78.05
N SER A 72 -35.66 29.66 -76.97
CA SER A 72 -34.47 30.08 -76.24
C SER A 72 -33.29 29.11 -76.39
N ALA A 73 -33.29 28.25 -77.41
CA ALA A 73 -32.29 27.20 -77.60
C ALA A 73 -30.86 27.76 -77.69
N VAL A 74 -30.68 28.86 -78.43
CA VAL A 74 -29.36 29.47 -78.64
C VAL A 74 -28.80 30.08 -77.34
N PRO A 75 -29.55 30.90 -76.57
CA PRO A 75 -29.14 31.35 -75.25
C PRO A 75 -28.74 30.21 -74.28
N LEU A 76 -29.52 29.12 -74.24
CA LEU A 76 -29.24 27.97 -73.36
C LEU A 76 -27.95 27.24 -73.76
N LEU A 77 -27.72 27.05 -75.06
CA LEU A 77 -26.48 26.46 -75.58
C LEU A 77 -25.25 27.35 -75.31
N ASN A 78 -25.39 28.66 -75.47
CA ASN A 78 -24.30 29.59 -75.16
C ASN A 78 -23.97 29.59 -73.66
N TYR A 79 -24.98 29.64 -72.79
CA TYR A 79 -24.79 29.60 -71.34
C TYR A 79 -24.09 28.31 -70.89
N THR A 80 -24.54 27.15 -71.38
CA THR A 80 -23.93 25.85 -71.06
C THR A 80 -22.49 25.74 -71.59
N GLN A 81 -22.21 26.28 -72.78
CA GLN A 81 -20.87 26.32 -73.34
C GLN A 81 -19.92 27.21 -72.51
N GLU A 82 -20.36 28.41 -72.14
CA GLU A 82 -19.60 29.34 -71.29
C GLU A 82 -19.31 28.74 -69.92
N GLN A 83 -20.31 28.13 -69.28
CA GLN A 83 -20.16 27.46 -68.00
C GLN A 83 -19.18 26.27 -68.08
N THR A 84 -19.26 25.48 -69.15
CA THR A 84 -18.33 24.35 -69.38
C THR A 84 -16.90 24.85 -69.60
N GLN A 85 -16.72 25.95 -70.34
CA GLN A 85 -15.40 26.51 -70.59
C GLN A 85 -14.79 27.11 -69.31
N ALA A 86 -15.58 27.82 -68.50
CA ALA A 86 -15.15 28.34 -67.22
C ALA A 86 -14.70 27.21 -66.27
N SER A 87 -15.48 26.13 -66.20
CA SER A 87 -15.15 24.95 -65.39
C SER A 87 -13.83 24.31 -65.84
N LYS A 88 -13.61 24.13 -67.15
CA LYS A 88 -12.35 23.59 -67.69
C LYS A 88 -11.13 24.46 -67.36
N ASN A 89 -11.27 25.78 -67.42
CA ASN A 89 -10.19 26.69 -67.08
C ASN A 89 -9.81 26.59 -65.59
N ILE A 90 -10.82 26.49 -64.71
CA ILE A 90 -10.61 26.31 -63.26
C ILE A 90 -9.90 24.99 -62.97
N VAL A 91 -10.35 23.89 -63.59
CA VAL A 91 -9.71 22.57 -63.42
C VAL A 91 -8.25 22.59 -63.89
N GLY A 92 -7.96 23.22 -65.02
CA GLY A 92 -6.59 23.32 -65.53
C GLY A 92 -5.64 24.07 -64.59
N GLU A 93 -6.10 25.16 -63.97
CA GLU A 93 -5.32 25.90 -62.97
C GLU A 93 -5.13 25.08 -61.68
N LEU A 94 -6.18 24.39 -61.22
CA LEU A 94 -6.12 23.53 -60.04
C LEU A 94 -5.15 22.35 -60.23
N ASP A 95 -5.18 21.68 -61.38
CA ASP A 95 -4.29 20.56 -61.67
C ASP A 95 -2.81 20.97 -61.60
N GLY A 96 -2.46 22.14 -62.14
CA GLY A 96 -1.10 22.67 -62.08
C GLY A 96 -0.63 22.93 -60.64
N GLN A 97 -1.49 23.52 -59.80
CA GLN A 97 -1.18 23.78 -58.39
C GLN A 97 -1.08 22.48 -57.58
N ILE A 98 -1.99 21.53 -57.81
CA ILE A 98 -1.98 20.21 -57.17
C ILE A 98 -0.69 19.47 -57.52
N GLN A 99 -0.26 19.52 -58.78
CA GLN A 99 0.96 18.85 -59.20
C GLN A 99 2.22 19.46 -58.56
N SER A 100 2.31 20.79 -58.50
CA SER A 100 3.40 21.47 -57.78
C SER A 100 3.44 21.13 -56.29
N LEU A 101 2.27 21.01 -55.65
CA LEU A 101 2.17 20.64 -54.24
C LEU A 101 2.61 19.19 -54.02
N ASN A 102 2.18 18.27 -54.88
CA ASN A 102 2.57 16.86 -54.82
C ASN A 102 4.08 16.67 -55.00
N ASP A 103 4.70 17.41 -55.92
CA ASP A 103 6.14 17.33 -56.13
C ASP A 103 6.92 17.91 -54.94
N SER A 104 6.42 18.99 -54.33
CA SER A 104 6.99 19.55 -53.10
C SER A 104 6.88 18.57 -51.92
N TYR A 105 5.74 17.87 -51.81
CA TYR A 105 5.53 16.85 -50.78
C TYR A 105 6.48 15.66 -50.97
N ARG A 106 6.63 15.15 -52.20
CA ARG A 106 7.59 14.09 -52.51
C ARG A 106 9.04 14.49 -52.18
N GLN A 107 9.39 15.75 -52.42
CA GLN A 107 10.71 16.25 -52.04
C GLN A 107 10.88 16.27 -50.51
N LEU A 108 9.88 16.75 -49.77
CA LEU A 108 9.89 16.76 -48.31
C LEU A 108 10.00 15.35 -47.71
N GLU A 109 9.21 14.42 -48.24
CA GLU A 109 9.22 13.00 -47.87
C GLU A 109 10.63 12.42 -47.99
N LYS A 110 11.25 12.58 -49.15
CA LYS A 110 12.58 12.04 -49.43
C LYS A 110 13.71 12.75 -48.67
N GLU A 111 13.67 14.07 -48.56
CA GLU A 111 14.78 14.84 -47.98
C GLU A 111 14.73 14.92 -46.45
N VAL A 112 13.55 14.84 -45.87
CA VAL A 112 13.34 15.05 -44.43
C VAL A 112 12.82 13.79 -43.76
N ILE A 113 11.71 13.22 -44.23
CA ILE A 113 11.03 12.13 -43.52
C ILE A 113 11.89 10.86 -43.53
N ASP A 114 12.31 10.41 -44.72
CA ASP A 114 13.09 9.18 -44.86
C ASP A 114 14.45 9.28 -44.14
N LYS A 115 15.14 10.40 -44.30
CA LYS A 115 16.44 10.62 -43.63
C LYS A 115 16.31 10.74 -42.12
N HIS A 116 15.23 11.34 -41.62
CA HIS A 116 14.97 11.40 -40.19
C HIS A 116 14.70 10.00 -39.63
N ALA A 117 13.93 9.17 -40.34
CA ALA A 117 13.70 7.78 -39.94
C ALA A 117 15.01 6.99 -39.85
N GLU A 118 15.87 7.07 -40.88
CA GLU A 118 17.20 6.43 -40.85
C GLU A 118 18.07 6.95 -39.69
N ALA A 119 18.05 8.27 -39.44
CA ALA A 119 18.81 8.87 -38.35
C ALA A 119 18.30 8.45 -36.96
N ASP A 120 16.99 8.28 -36.81
CA ASP A 120 16.39 7.83 -35.56
C ASP A 120 16.74 6.37 -35.24
N GLU A 121 16.77 5.50 -36.26
CA GLU A 121 17.27 4.13 -36.10
C GLU A 121 18.72 4.12 -35.60
N VAL A 122 19.60 4.92 -36.20
CA VAL A 122 21.01 5.05 -35.76
C VAL A 122 21.10 5.61 -34.34
N ARG A 123 20.27 6.60 -33.99
CA ARG A 123 20.20 7.15 -32.63
C ARG A 123 19.83 6.08 -31.61
N VAL A 124 18.81 5.27 -31.88
CA VAL A 124 18.37 4.18 -31.00
C VAL A 124 19.48 3.14 -30.83
N VAL A 125 20.17 2.76 -31.91
CA VAL A 125 21.31 1.84 -31.85
C VAL A 125 22.45 2.41 -31.02
N ALA A 126 22.81 3.68 -31.23
CA ALA A 126 23.88 4.36 -30.48
C ALA A 126 23.57 4.46 -28.99
N LEU A 127 22.32 4.78 -28.62
CA LEU A 127 21.86 4.80 -27.22
C LEU A 127 21.98 3.42 -26.58
N ARG A 128 21.52 2.36 -27.24
CA ARG A 128 21.64 0.98 -26.74
C ARG A 128 23.10 0.56 -26.56
N LEU A 129 23.98 0.92 -27.49
CA LEU A 129 25.42 0.65 -27.39
C LEU A 129 26.06 1.40 -26.22
N TRP A 130 25.70 2.66 -26.03
CA TRP A 130 26.19 3.46 -24.90
C TRP A 130 25.75 2.88 -23.56
N GLU A 131 24.48 2.50 -23.42
CA GLU A 131 23.95 1.86 -22.21
C GLU A 131 24.65 0.54 -21.92
N THR A 132 24.85 -0.28 -22.96
CA THR A 132 25.56 -1.57 -22.85
C THR A 132 27.00 -1.37 -22.38
N LEU A 133 27.72 -0.39 -22.94
CA LEU A 133 29.10 -0.10 -22.57
C LEU A 133 29.22 0.50 -21.17
N ARG A 134 28.28 1.37 -20.78
CA ARG A 134 28.17 1.89 -19.41
C ARG A 134 27.97 0.75 -18.42
N LEU A 135 26.98 -0.11 -18.66
CA LEU A 135 26.68 -1.26 -17.80
C LEU A 135 27.86 -2.23 -17.74
N GLY A 136 28.49 -2.53 -18.88
CA GLY A 136 29.66 -3.41 -18.95
C GLY A 136 30.86 -2.92 -18.12
N ARG A 137 31.11 -1.60 -18.08
CA ARG A 137 32.15 -1.01 -17.23
C ARG A 137 31.84 -1.18 -15.75
N SER A 138 30.61 -0.89 -15.33
CA SER A 138 30.17 -1.05 -13.94
C SER A 138 30.21 -2.52 -13.51
N VAL A 139 29.79 -3.45 -14.38
CA VAL A 139 29.91 -4.90 -14.14
C VAL A 139 31.39 -5.31 -13.99
N GLY A 140 32.27 -4.84 -14.88
CA GLY A 140 33.70 -5.12 -14.80
C GLY A 140 34.32 -4.65 -13.48
N ARG A 141 33.96 -3.44 -13.02
CA ARG A 141 34.39 -2.92 -11.72
C ARG A 141 33.87 -3.77 -10.55
N CYS A 142 32.60 -4.17 -10.58
CA CYS A 142 32.02 -5.05 -9.55
C CYS A 142 32.74 -6.39 -9.47
N LEU A 143 33.00 -7.04 -10.61
CA LEU A 143 33.71 -8.33 -10.64
C LEU A 143 35.16 -8.21 -10.17
N GLN A 144 35.85 -7.12 -10.51
CA GLN A 144 37.21 -6.85 -10.04
C GLN A 144 37.25 -6.68 -8.51
N LEU A 145 36.34 -5.87 -7.96
CA LEU A 145 36.21 -5.67 -6.51
C LEU A 145 35.79 -6.96 -5.79
N GLY A 146 34.89 -7.75 -6.38
CA GLY A 146 34.49 -9.07 -5.89
C GLY A 146 35.67 -10.02 -5.77
N ARG A 147 36.48 -10.15 -6.83
CA ARG A 147 37.71 -10.97 -6.80
C ARG A 147 38.72 -10.47 -5.77
N GLN A 148 38.88 -9.14 -5.64
CA GLN A 148 39.73 -8.56 -4.62
C GLN A 148 39.24 -8.90 -3.21
N LEU A 149 37.92 -8.90 -2.99
CA LEU A 149 37.31 -9.26 -1.70
C LEU A 149 37.58 -10.73 -1.35
N GLU A 150 37.45 -11.66 -2.29
CA GLU A 150 37.74 -13.08 -2.06
C GLU A 150 39.19 -13.33 -1.65
N VAL A 151 40.14 -12.68 -2.34
CA VAL A 151 41.57 -12.78 -2.01
C VAL A 151 41.82 -12.25 -0.60
N GLN A 152 41.31 -11.06 -0.28
CA GLN A 152 41.45 -10.48 1.05
C GLN A 152 40.78 -11.33 2.14
N HIS A 153 39.65 -11.97 1.82
CA HIS A 153 38.96 -12.85 2.74
C HIS A 153 39.76 -14.13 3.03
N SER A 154 40.40 -14.72 2.00
CA SER A 154 41.25 -15.90 2.18
C SER A 154 42.46 -15.67 3.10
N GLU A 155 42.95 -14.42 3.17
CA GLU A 155 44.06 -14.06 4.06
C GLU A 155 43.68 -14.11 5.55
N LEU A 156 42.38 -14.09 5.88
CA LEU A 156 41.87 -14.20 7.25
C LEU A 156 41.98 -15.63 7.81
N ASP A 157 41.97 -16.64 6.95
CA ASP A 157 42.03 -18.07 7.31
C ASP A 157 43.43 -18.67 7.18
N ASN A 158 44.46 -17.84 6.99
CA ASN A 158 45.84 -18.31 6.88
C ASN A 158 46.26 -19.09 8.14
N GLY A 159 46.37 -20.42 8.00
CA GLY A 159 46.71 -21.39 9.05
C GLY A 159 48.12 -21.27 9.64
N THR A 160 48.77 -20.12 9.51
CA THR A 160 50.08 -19.79 10.10
C THR A 160 49.98 -19.30 11.56
N GLY A 161 48.77 -19.23 12.12
CA GLY A 161 48.52 -18.86 13.52
C GLY A 161 48.73 -17.37 13.85
N LYS A 162 49.14 -16.56 12.87
CA LYS A 162 49.17 -15.09 12.96
C LYS A 162 48.04 -14.53 12.10
N GLU A 163 46.89 -14.34 12.71
CA GLU A 163 45.71 -13.73 12.07
C GLU A 163 46.06 -12.30 11.61
N ASP A 164 46.02 -12.02 10.31
CA ASP A 164 46.20 -10.64 9.83
C ASP A 164 44.92 -9.84 10.10
N HIS A 165 44.81 -9.30 11.30
CA HIS A 165 43.70 -8.46 11.71
C HIS A 165 43.52 -7.21 10.81
N ARG A 166 44.54 -6.84 10.01
CA ARG A 166 44.44 -5.76 9.02
C ARG A 166 43.66 -6.18 7.77
N ALA A 167 43.60 -7.48 7.45
CA ALA A 167 42.78 -8.00 6.36
C ALA A 167 41.28 -7.75 6.60
N LEU A 168 40.81 -7.77 7.87
CA LEU A 168 39.42 -7.44 8.22
C LEU A 168 39.04 -6.03 7.78
N VAL A 169 39.92 -5.06 8.05
CA VAL A 169 39.71 -3.67 7.68
C VAL A 169 39.76 -3.50 6.16
N ARG A 170 40.68 -4.17 5.48
CA ARG A 170 40.77 -4.17 4.00
C ARG A 170 39.50 -4.73 3.34
N CYS A 171 39.01 -5.89 3.81
CA CYS A 171 37.75 -6.48 3.33
C CYS A 171 36.60 -5.48 3.50
N THR A 172 36.55 -4.80 4.64
CA THR A 172 35.50 -3.82 4.95
C THR A 172 35.47 -2.66 3.96
N TYR A 173 36.62 -2.08 3.62
CA TYR A 173 36.68 -1.03 2.60
C TYR A 173 36.27 -1.53 1.21
N THR A 174 36.67 -2.73 0.83
CA THR A 174 36.27 -3.33 -0.46
C THR A 174 34.75 -3.58 -0.51
N ILE A 175 34.14 -4.05 0.60
CA ILE A 175 32.68 -4.20 0.74
C ILE A 175 31.99 -2.85 0.60
N LEU A 176 32.51 -1.79 1.21
CA LEU A 176 31.95 -0.44 1.10
C LEU A 176 32.03 0.11 -0.32
N SER A 177 33.14 -0.12 -1.03
CA SER A 177 33.25 0.26 -2.45
C SER A 177 32.28 -0.51 -3.34
N LEU A 178 32.00 -1.78 -3.03
CA LEU A 178 30.97 -2.56 -3.73
C LEU A 178 29.57 -2.00 -3.45
N LYS A 179 29.26 -1.68 -2.19
CA LYS A 179 27.99 -1.05 -1.80
C LYS A 179 27.80 0.31 -2.48
N GLU A 180 28.84 1.14 -2.55
CA GLU A 180 28.78 2.44 -3.25
C GLU A 180 28.34 2.31 -4.72
N VAL A 181 28.86 1.30 -5.43
CA VAL A 181 28.51 1.04 -6.83
C VAL A 181 27.11 0.43 -6.97
N LEU A 182 26.72 -0.45 -6.04
CA LEU A 182 25.45 -1.18 -6.11
C LEU A 182 24.24 -0.39 -5.59
N ASP A 183 24.46 0.56 -4.68
CA ASP A 183 23.38 1.31 -4.02
C ASP A 183 22.95 2.56 -4.80
N ARG A 184 23.81 3.11 -5.67
CA ARG A 184 23.49 4.24 -6.56
C ARG A 184 22.67 3.80 -7.77
N LYS A 185 21.36 3.66 -7.58
CA LYS A 185 20.41 3.06 -8.54
C LYS A 185 19.59 4.07 -9.36
N ALA A 186 19.77 5.39 -9.15
CA ALA A 186 18.95 6.38 -9.84
C ALA A 186 19.33 6.49 -11.35
N PRO A 187 18.42 6.96 -12.22
CA PRO A 187 18.69 7.14 -13.64
C PRO A 187 19.93 8.04 -13.86
N GLY A 188 20.93 7.52 -14.57
CA GLY A 188 22.19 8.22 -14.83
C GLY A 188 23.31 7.91 -13.84
N GLU A 189 23.03 7.21 -12.74
CA GLU A 189 24.04 6.75 -11.80
C GLU A 189 24.73 5.45 -12.24
N GLU A 190 25.90 5.16 -11.65
CA GLU A 190 26.76 4.04 -12.03
C GLU A 190 26.11 2.66 -11.79
N GLY A 191 25.24 2.56 -10.77
CA GLY A 191 24.56 1.32 -10.38
C GLY A 191 23.25 1.05 -11.13
N PHE A 192 22.77 1.98 -11.96
CA PHE A 192 21.53 1.84 -12.69
C PHE A 192 21.57 0.62 -13.65
N GLY A 193 20.69 -0.34 -13.40
CA GLY A 193 20.56 -1.56 -14.20
C GLY A 193 21.51 -2.71 -13.82
N LEU A 194 22.42 -2.53 -12.84
CA LEU A 194 23.32 -3.60 -12.39
C LEU A 194 22.58 -4.80 -11.78
N ASN A 195 21.47 -4.53 -11.09
CA ASN A 195 20.58 -5.56 -10.55
C ASN A 195 19.93 -6.44 -11.62
N ARG A 196 19.93 -6.03 -12.90
CA ARG A 196 19.39 -6.84 -14.01
C ARG A 196 20.42 -7.84 -14.55
N VAL A 197 21.70 -7.72 -14.18
CA VAL A 197 22.79 -8.57 -14.67
C VAL A 197 23.00 -9.77 -13.75
N ASP A 198 22.82 -10.98 -14.28
CA ASP A 198 22.91 -12.23 -13.48
C ASP A 198 24.29 -12.46 -12.85
N ALA A 199 25.37 -12.06 -13.53
CA ALA A 199 26.72 -12.14 -12.96
C ALA A 199 26.88 -11.27 -11.70
N VAL A 200 26.20 -10.12 -11.65
CA VAL A 200 26.25 -9.20 -10.50
C VAL A 200 25.36 -9.69 -9.38
N LYS A 201 24.17 -10.23 -9.69
CA LYS A 201 23.31 -10.93 -8.71
C LYS A 201 24.05 -12.11 -8.06
N SER A 202 24.66 -12.96 -8.89
CA SER A 202 25.47 -14.10 -8.43
C SER A 202 26.62 -13.63 -7.54
N LEU A 203 27.34 -12.56 -7.93
CA LEU A 203 28.39 -11.98 -7.09
C LEU A 203 27.86 -11.51 -5.73
N GLN A 204 26.69 -10.85 -5.68
CA GLN A 204 26.08 -10.41 -4.42
C GLN A 204 25.74 -11.60 -3.51
N ASP A 205 25.09 -12.62 -4.07
CA ASP A 205 24.57 -13.75 -3.29
C ASP A 205 25.67 -14.73 -2.85
N THR A 206 26.67 -14.97 -3.71
CA THR A 206 27.69 -16.00 -3.46
C THR A 206 28.95 -15.46 -2.81
N VAL A 207 29.29 -14.19 -3.01
CA VAL A 207 30.56 -13.60 -2.53
C VAL A 207 30.30 -12.47 -1.54
N ILE A 208 29.59 -11.42 -1.95
CA ILE A 208 29.50 -10.19 -1.14
C ILE A 208 28.74 -10.43 0.16
N ASN A 209 27.53 -10.98 0.09
CA ASN A 209 26.68 -11.19 1.27
C ASN A 209 27.28 -12.21 2.26
N PRO A 210 27.82 -13.37 1.82
CA PRO A 210 28.48 -14.31 2.73
C PRO A 210 29.74 -13.73 3.38
N ILE A 211 30.58 -13.02 2.62
CA ILE A 211 31.81 -12.41 3.16
C ILE A 211 31.48 -11.24 4.11
N ASP A 212 30.50 -10.38 3.79
CA ASP A 212 30.04 -9.32 4.70
C ASP A 212 29.56 -9.89 6.04
N ARG A 213 28.79 -10.99 6.01
CA ARG A 213 28.36 -11.70 7.22
C ARG A 213 29.55 -12.29 7.98
N SER A 214 30.45 -13.00 7.30
CA SER A 214 31.63 -13.63 7.89
C SER A 214 32.56 -12.61 8.56
N VAL A 215 32.84 -11.49 7.89
CA VAL A 215 33.67 -10.39 8.42
C VAL A 215 33.03 -9.76 9.66
N ARG A 216 31.71 -9.53 9.64
CA ARG A 216 30.95 -9.02 10.79
C ARG A 216 31.03 -9.97 11.98
N GLU A 217 30.69 -11.24 11.78
CA GLU A 217 30.70 -12.28 12.82
C GLU A 217 32.11 -12.46 13.42
N ARG A 218 33.16 -12.37 12.60
CA ARG A 218 34.54 -12.45 13.07
C ARG A 218 34.92 -11.25 13.93
N ALA A 219 34.53 -10.04 13.54
CA ALA A 219 34.77 -8.83 14.34
C ALA A 219 34.03 -8.88 15.68
N GLU A 220 32.76 -9.32 15.69
CA GLU A 220 32.00 -9.54 16.92
C GLU A 220 32.65 -10.59 17.83
N ARG A 221 33.14 -11.70 17.25
CA ARG A 221 33.87 -12.74 17.98
C ARG A 221 35.12 -12.21 18.65
N ILE A 222 35.92 -11.41 17.95
CA ILE A 222 37.15 -10.79 18.49
C ILE A 222 36.83 -9.91 19.71
N ILE A 223 35.75 -9.13 19.66
CA ILE A 223 35.31 -8.29 20.79
C ILE A 223 34.82 -9.18 21.95
N ARG A 224 34.01 -10.20 21.65
CA ARG A 224 33.46 -11.12 22.66
C ARG A 224 34.55 -11.90 23.41
N GLU A 225 35.62 -12.26 22.73
CA GLU A 225 36.76 -13.02 23.27
C GLU A 225 37.86 -12.12 23.86
N PHE A 226 37.65 -10.80 23.91
CA PHE A 226 38.63 -9.86 24.47
C PHE A 226 38.92 -10.18 25.94
N SER A 227 40.19 -10.42 26.25
CA SER A 227 40.68 -10.68 27.60
C SER A 227 42.17 -10.39 27.68
N VAL A 228 42.61 -9.74 28.76
CA VAL A 228 44.02 -9.49 29.07
C VAL A 228 44.36 -10.27 30.33
N GLN A 229 45.23 -11.28 30.21
CA GLN A 229 45.61 -12.10 31.37
C GLN A 229 46.70 -11.41 32.20
N PRO A 230 46.72 -11.61 33.53
CA PRO A 230 47.80 -11.14 34.42
C PRO A 230 49.21 -11.54 34.00
N THR A 231 49.33 -12.66 33.29
CA THR A 231 50.60 -13.25 32.83
C THR A 231 50.96 -12.85 31.40
N SER A 232 50.14 -12.04 30.72
CA SER A 232 50.39 -11.64 29.33
C SER A 232 51.60 -10.71 29.23
N THR A 233 52.46 -10.97 28.26
CA THR A 233 53.61 -10.09 27.94
C THR A 233 53.15 -8.80 27.27
N PHE A 234 53.95 -7.74 27.33
CA PHE A 234 53.64 -6.47 26.67
C PHE A 234 53.32 -6.63 25.17
N ALA A 235 54.06 -7.50 24.47
CA ALA A 235 53.83 -7.80 23.05
C ALA A 235 52.47 -8.46 22.80
N GLN A 236 52.06 -9.42 23.64
CA GLN A 236 50.75 -10.06 23.55
C GLN A 236 49.61 -9.08 23.84
N VAL A 237 49.81 -8.17 24.79
CA VAL A 237 48.82 -7.13 25.11
C VAL A 237 48.64 -6.17 23.94
N GLU A 238 49.73 -5.69 23.34
CA GLU A 238 49.67 -4.83 22.14
C GLU A 238 49.03 -5.54 20.94
N GLU A 239 49.31 -6.83 20.74
CA GLU A 239 48.67 -7.63 19.69
C GLU A 239 47.15 -7.77 19.90
N VAL A 240 46.72 -8.08 21.12
CA VAL A 240 45.28 -8.16 21.46
C VAL A 240 44.60 -6.80 21.24
N LYS A 241 45.23 -5.70 21.64
CA LYS A 241 44.70 -4.35 21.38
C LYS A 241 44.58 -4.05 19.89
N ALA A 242 45.63 -4.30 19.11
CA ALA A 242 45.64 -4.01 17.69
C ALA A 242 44.56 -4.81 16.95
N ARG A 243 44.40 -6.09 17.32
CA ARG A 243 43.33 -6.95 16.81
C ARG A 243 41.94 -6.43 17.17
N THR A 244 41.72 -6.05 18.42
CA THR A 244 40.44 -5.47 18.87
C THR A 244 40.17 -4.12 18.20
N ALA A 245 41.16 -3.24 18.06
CA ALA A 245 41.01 -1.97 17.35
C ALA A 245 40.59 -2.16 15.89
N SER A 246 41.15 -3.18 15.20
CA SER A 246 40.71 -3.55 13.84
C SER A 246 39.26 -4.05 13.82
N ALA A 247 38.84 -4.88 14.78
CA ALA A 247 37.46 -5.35 14.88
C ALA A 247 36.47 -4.20 15.17
N LEU A 248 36.82 -3.27 16.07
CA LEU A 248 36.03 -2.08 16.38
C LEU A 248 35.88 -1.19 15.13
N THR A 249 36.97 -0.99 14.39
CA THR A 249 36.97 -0.24 13.12
C THR A 249 36.09 -0.92 12.07
N THR A 250 36.16 -2.24 11.95
CA THR A 250 35.32 -3.03 11.02
C THR A 250 33.83 -2.88 11.35
N LEU A 251 33.41 -3.04 12.61
CA LEU A 251 32.00 -2.89 12.97
C LEU A 251 31.49 -1.45 12.84
N TYR A 252 32.36 -0.46 13.09
CA TYR A 252 32.05 0.94 12.83
C TYR A 252 31.77 1.18 11.34
N LEU A 253 32.65 0.70 10.46
CA LEU A 253 32.54 0.89 9.01
C LEU A 253 31.44 0.03 8.36
N LEU A 254 31.11 -1.13 8.90
CA LEU A 254 29.99 -1.98 8.42
C LEU A 254 28.62 -1.54 8.96
N SER A 255 28.57 -0.47 9.75
CA SER A 255 27.32 0.05 10.29
C SER A 255 26.45 0.63 9.17
N PRO A 256 25.14 0.32 9.11
CA PRO A 256 24.26 0.79 8.03
C PRO A 256 24.22 2.32 7.92
N THR A 257 24.32 2.86 6.72
CA THR A 257 24.26 4.31 6.44
C THR A 257 23.04 4.77 5.65
N LEU A 258 22.31 3.85 5.01
CA LEU A 258 21.09 4.16 4.25
C LEU A 258 19.90 4.38 5.20
N GLY A 259 19.05 5.37 4.90
CA GLY A 259 17.81 5.65 5.65
C GLY A 259 17.97 6.46 6.94
N PHE A 260 19.17 6.99 7.22
CA PHE A 260 19.41 7.82 8.40
C PHE A 260 19.84 9.24 8.00
N LYS A 261 19.25 10.26 8.64
CA LYS A 261 19.78 11.63 8.54
C LYS A 261 21.23 11.62 9.04
N PRO A 262 22.19 12.17 8.29
CA PRO A 262 23.61 12.04 8.64
C PRO A 262 23.97 12.73 9.98
N ASP A 263 23.11 13.61 10.51
CA ASP A 263 23.27 14.24 11.84
C ASP A 263 22.91 13.31 13.02
N LYS A 264 22.19 12.21 12.77
CA LYS A 264 21.69 11.27 13.80
C LYS A 264 22.22 9.84 13.64
N TRP A 265 23.25 9.66 12.81
CA TRP A 265 23.81 8.34 12.54
C TRP A 265 24.59 7.79 13.75
N VAL A 266 24.40 6.50 14.06
CA VAL A 266 25.03 5.82 15.20
C VAL A 266 25.48 4.42 14.78
N PRO A 267 26.70 3.96 15.15
CA PRO A 267 27.23 2.65 14.75
C PRO A 267 26.60 1.50 15.56
N ARG A 268 25.37 1.09 15.22
CA ARG A 268 24.58 0.10 15.99
C ARG A 268 25.28 -1.27 16.19
N PRO A 269 25.81 -1.94 15.16
CA PRO A 269 26.47 -3.25 15.34
C PRO A 269 27.65 -3.20 16.31
N LEU A 270 28.44 -2.12 16.25
CA LEU A 270 29.55 -1.89 17.19
C LEU A 270 29.04 -1.80 18.63
N LEU A 271 28.01 -0.96 18.86
CA LEU A 271 27.45 -0.74 20.19
C LEU A 271 26.83 -2.02 20.76
N GLN A 272 26.10 -2.78 19.94
CA GLN A 272 25.51 -4.06 20.35
C GLN A 272 26.56 -5.11 20.72
N ALA A 273 27.66 -5.20 19.98
CA ALA A 273 28.76 -6.12 20.30
C ALA A 273 29.43 -5.75 21.64
N LEU A 274 29.67 -4.46 21.87
CA LEU A 274 30.25 -3.95 23.11
C LEU A 274 29.31 -4.14 24.31
N GLU A 275 28.03 -3.84 24.15
CA GLU A 275 27.01 -4.06 25.18
C GLU A 275 26.90 -5.55 25.54
N THR A 276 26.88 -6.44 24.54
CA THR A 276 26.81 -7.89 24.74
C THR A 276 28.02 -8.40 25.54
N TYR A 277 29.21 -7.89 25.24
CA TYR A 277 30.43 -8.20 26.00
C TYR A 277 30.31 -7.78 27.47
N ILE A 278 29.92 -6.53 27.73
CA ILE A 278 29.78 -5.98 29.09
C ILE A 278 28.70 -6.73 29.87
N ARG A 279 27.55 -6.99 29.24
CA ARG A 279 26.42 -7.71 29.84
C ARG A 279 26.78 -9.16 30.18
N SER A 280 27.52 -9.84 29.31
CA SER A 280 28.01 -11.20 29.56
C SER A 280 29.00 -11.24 30.74
N ALA A 281 29.93 -10.29 30.79
CA ALA A 281 30.86 -10.15 31.91
C ALA A 281 30.10 -9.91 33.24
N LEU A 282 29.10 -9.00 33.22
CA LEU A 282 28.24 -8.70 34.36
C LEU A 282 27.45 -9.92 34.86
N GLN A 283 26.74 -10.62 33.96
CA GLN A 283 25.92 -11.78 34.32
C GLN A 283 26.76 -12.92 34.90
N ALA A 284 27.93 -13.19 34.31
CA ALA A 284 28.87 -14.19 34.83
C ALA A 284 29.37 -13.81 36.23
N SER A 285 29.70 -12.54 36.45
CA SER A 285 30.15 -12.01 37.75
C SER A 285 29.04 -12.04 38.81
N ILE A 286 27.81 -11.63 38.48
CA ILE A 286 26.65 -11.66 39.38
C ILE A 286 26.34 -13.10 39.80
N THR A 287 26.31 -14.02 38.84
CA THR A 287 26.00 -15.43 39.10
C THR A 287 27.08 -16.11 39.94
N GLY A 288 28.36 -15.87 39.60
CA GLY A 288 29.51 -16.41 40.34
C GLY A 288 29.55 -15.90 41.77
N LEU A 289 29.41 -14.59 41.95
CA LEU A 289 29.44 -13.96 43.27
C LEU A 289 28.23 -14.37 44.13
N SER A 290 27.01 -14.36 43.56
CA SER A 290 25.79 -14.81 44.26
C SER A 290 25.90 -16.25 44.75
N ARG A 291 26.45 -17.17 43.95
CA ARG A 291 26.69 -18.56 44.36
C ARG A 291 27.70 -18.65 45.50
N SER A 292 28.79 -17.89 45.40
CA SER A 292 29.87 -17.90 46.41
C SER A 292 29.44 -17.28 47.75
N LEU A 293 28.49 -16.33 47.76
CA LEU A 293 27.89 -15.84 49.00
C LEU A 293 27.05 -16.92 49.69
N GLY A 294 26.48 -17.87 48.93
CA GLY A 294 25.87 -19.07 49.50
C GLY A 294 26.88 -20.10 50.04
N GLN A 295 28.14 -20.02 49.60
CA GLN A 295 29.23 -20.97 49.90
C GLN A 295 30.55 -20.22 50.14
N LEU A 296 30.67 -19.57 51.30
CA LEU A 296 31.77 -18.66 51.66
C LEU A 296 33.20 -19.17 51.38
N PRO A 297 33.55 -20.47 51.47
CA PRO A 297 34.90 -20.95 51.10
C PRO A 297 35.32 -20.64 49.65
N THR A 298 34.36 -20.36 48.76
CA THR A 298 34.61 -20.05 47.34
C THR A 298 34.62 -18.54 47.03
N LEU A 299 34.40 -17.69 48.04
CA LEU A 299 34.23 -16.24 47.87
C LEU A 299 35.48 -15.57 47.30
N ASP A 300 36.67 -15.89 47.80
CA ASP A 300 37.92 -15.28 47.33
C ASP A 300 38.18 -15.58 45.84
N LYS A 301 37.88 -16.81 45.41
CA LYS A 301 37.98 -17.19 43.99
C LYS A 301 36.97 -16.44 43.14
N ALA A 302 35.72 -16.36 43.58
CA ALA A 302 34.68 -15.62 42.86
C ALA A 302 34.99 -14.12 42.76
N LEU A 303 35.49 -13.50 43.83
CA LEU A 303 35.93 -12.10 43.81
C LEU A 303 37.14 -11.90 42.90
N SER A 304 38.08 -12.86 42.85
CA SER A 304 39.19 -12.85 41.89
C SER A 304 38.70 -12.87 40.43
N ASP A 305 37.73 -13.71 40.12
CA ASP A 305 37.15 -13.79 38.77
C ASP A 305 36.38 -12.51 38.41
N VAL A 306 35.66 -11.92 39.38
CA VAL A 306 34.97 -10.63 39.21
C VAL A 306 35.96 -9.49 38.97
N MET A 307 37.06 -9.44 39.72
CA MET A 307 38.14 -8.46 39.51
C MET A 307 38.71 -8.57 38.11
N ALA A 308 39.06 -9.77 37.64
CA ALA A 308 39.64 -9.97 36.32
C ALA A 308 38.67 -9.52 35.19
N LYS A 309 37.37 -9.80 35.34
CA LYS A 309 36.34 -9.34 34.38
C LYS A 309 36.21 -7.82 34.36
N CYS A 310 36.22 -7.17 35.52
CA CYS A 310 36.19 -5.70 35.60
C CYS A 310 37.45 -5.08 34.99
N GLN A 311 38.64 -5.65 35.25
CA GLN A 311 39.90 -5.18 34.65
C GLN A 311 39.90 -5.30 33.13
N ASN A 312 39.29 -6.36 32.58
CA ASN A 312 39.10 -6.49 31.14
C ASN A 312 38.16 -5.40 30.60
N VAL A 313 37.07 -5.07 31.28
CA VAL A 313 36.17 -3.96 30.90
C VAL A 313 36.92 -2.62 30.89
N VAL A 314 37.74 -2.34 31.92
CA VAL A 314 38.59 -1.14 31.98
C VAL A 314 39.65 -1.13 30.88
N SER A 315 40.22 -2.29 30.56
CA SER A 315 41.20 -2.43 29.47
C SER A 315 40.55 -2.18 28.10
N LEU A 316 39.30 -2.61 27.90
CA LEU A 316 38.52 -2.33 26.71
C LEU A 316 38.17 -0.84 26.60
N GLU A 317 37.81 -0.20 27.72
CA GLU A 317 37.58 1.26 27.82
C GLU A 317 38.82 2.05 27.34
N ALA A 318 40.02 1.65 27.77
CA ALA A 318 41.27 2.25 27.33
C ALA A 318 41.56 2.03 25.82
N VAL A 319 41.20 0.86 25.28
CA VAL A 319 41.30 0.61 23.82
C VAL A 319 40.34 1.50 23.04
N LEU A 320 39.10 1.67 23.51
CA LEU A 320 38.11 2.56 22.90
C LEU A 320 38.51 4.04 22.97
N GLU A 321 39.17 4.46 24.06
CA GLU A 321 39.67 5.82 24.24
C GLU A 321 40.80 6.14 23.24
N THR A 322 41.70 5.18 23.01
CA THR A 322 42.85 5.32 22.10
C THR A 322 42.51 5.12 20.62
N THR A 323 41.38 4.46 20.31
CA THR A 323 40.95 4.19 18.94
C THR A 323 40.11 5.36 18.39
N LYS A 324 40.66 6.08 17.40
CA LYS A 324 39.94 7.14 16.69
C LYS A 324 38.90 6.55 15.73
N ALA A 325 37.73 7.19 15.63
CA ALA A 325 36.75 6.83 14.63
C ALA A 325 37.31 7.12 13.22
N PRO A 326 37.32 6.13 12.30
CA PRO A 326 37.75 6.36 10.92
C PRO A 326 36.72 7.19 10.14
N ALA A 327 37.17 7.87 9.09
CA ALA A 327 36.28 8.53 8.14
C ALA A 327 35.39 7.49 7.44
N HIS A 328 34.08 7.67 7.47
CA HIS A 328 33.14 6.74 6.85
C HIS A 328 32.92 7.12 5.37
N PRO A 329 33.27 6.26 4.38
CA PRO A 329 33.22 6.60 2.95
C PRO A 329 31.82 6.99 2.43
N LEU A 330 30.77 6.41 3.02
CA LEU A 330 29.37 6.66 2.61
C LEU A 330 28.68 7.79 3.39
N LEU A 331 29.38 8.50 4.29
CA LEU A 331 28.81 9.63 5.03
C LEU A 331 29.47 10.96 4.57
N PRO A 332 28.71 12.05 4.47
CA PRO A 332 29.24 13.35 4.04
C PRO A 332 30.30 13.87 5.04
N ALA A 333 31.38 14.45 4.50
CA ALA A 333 32.53 14.89 5.28
C ALA A 333 32.21 15.98 6.33
N SER A 334 31.12 16.73 6.17
CA SER A 334 30.63 17.73 7.13
C SER A 334 30.14 17.13 8.45
N ASN A 335 29.72 15.87 8.44
CA ASN A 335 29.05 15.20 9.55
C ASN A 335 29.94 14.22 10.29
N GLN A 336 31.22 14.14 9.91
CA GLN A 336 32.18 13.33 10.62
C GLN A 336 32.68 14.12 11.84
N PRO A 337 32.39 13.67 13.08
CA PRO A 337 32.88 14.36 14.27
C PRO A 337 34.40 14.35 14.24
N SER A 338 34.97 15.53 13.99
CA SER A 338 36.37 15.72 13.64
C SER A 338 37.36 15.29 14.74
N GLN A 339 36.90 14.92 15.94
CA GLN A 339 37.74 14.51 17.07
C GLN A 339 37.10 13.48 18.05
N SER A 340 35.99 12.80 17.71
CA SER A 340 35.37 11.84 18.64
C SER A 340 36.07 10.47 18.63
N ASN A 341 36.46 9.96 19.79
CA ASN A 341 36.87 8.57 19.96
C ASN A 341 35.66 7.61 19.95
N LEU A 342 35.88 6.32 19.71
CA LEU A 342 34.78 5.34 19.70
C LEU A 342 34.08 5.21 21.06
N LEU A 343 34.78 5.58 22.13
CA LEU A 343 34.26 5.57 23.50
C LEU A 343 33.06 6.52 23.71
N GLN A 344 33.06 7.70 23.08
CA GLN A 344 31.97 8.68 23.21
C GLN A 344 30.62 8.11 22.75
N TYR A 345 30.60 7.31 21.68
CA TYR A 345 29.39 6.66 21.20
C TYR A 345 28.85 5.64 22.21
N LEU A 346 29.74 4.88 22.87
CA LEU A 346 29.34 3.91 23.88
C LEU A 346 28.85 4.59 25.17
N HIS A 347 29.50 5.67 25.60
CA HIS A 347 29.07 6.45 26.76
C HIS A 347 27.70 7.10 26.55
N ALA A 348 27.45 7.64 25.35
CA ALA A 348 26.14 8.17 25.00
C ALA A 348 25.07 7.05 24.97
N TYR A 349 25.40 5.88 24.42
CA TYR A 349 24.48 4.74 24.33
C TYR A 349 24.12 4.13 25.70
N LEU A 350 25.10 3.99 26.59
CA LEU A 350 24.89 3.43 27.93
C LEU A 350 24.51 4.50 28.97
N GLU A 351 24.45 5.77 28.58
CA GLU A 351 24.25 6.94 29.46
C GLU A 351 25.20 6.94 30.68
N THR A 352 26.48 6.63 30.46
CA THR A 352 27.48 6.48 31.52
C THR A 352 28.75 7.26 31.23
N GLY A 353 29.43 7.73 32.29
CA GLY A 353 30.74 8.37 32.18
C GLY A 353 31.93 7.47 32.48
N SER A 354 31.70 6.20 32.86
CA SER A 354 32.74 5.20 33.10
C SER A 354 32.15 3.79 33.03
N LEU A 355 32.79 2.89 32.27
CA LEU A 355 32.33 1.51 32.16
C LEU A 355 32.56 0.72 33.46
N ALA A 356 33.62 1.03 34.21
CA ALA A 356 33.86 0.45 35.54
C ALA A 356 32.77 0.82 36.56
N SER A 357 32.38 2.11 36.61
CA SER A 357 31.28 2.54 37.50
C SER A 357 29.96 1.90 37.11
N PHE A 358 29.66 1.82 35.81
CA PHE A 358 28.49 1.10 35.30
C PHE A 358 28.49 -0.38 35.72
N PHE A 359 29.65 -1.04 35.60
CA PHE A 359 29.81 -2.44 35.96
C PHE A 359 29.49 -2.70 37.45
N TRP A 360 30.11 -1.95 38.36
CA TRP A 360 29.89 -2.14 39.80
C TRP A 360 28.50 -1.72 40.26
N ARG A 361 27.92 -0.64 39.74
CA ARG A 361 26.57 -0.19 40.14
C ARG A 361 25.49 -1.18 39.71
N THR A 362 25.60 -1.71 38.50
CA THR A 362 24.67 -2.71 37.96
C THR A 362 24.81 -4.04 38.70
N MET A 363 26.03 -4.42 39.07
CA MET A 363 26.25 -5.60 39.91
C MET A 363 25.65 -5.43 41.30
N ALA A 364 25.83 -4.27 41.92
CA ALA A 364 25.32 -3.99 43.26
C ALA A 364 23.78 -4.07 43.32
N SER A 365 23.09 -3.49 42.34
CA SER A 365 21.62 -3.52 42.29
C SER A 365 21.07 -4.94 42.16
N SER A 366 21.68 -5.78 41.30
CA SER A 366 21.30 -7.19 41.15
C SER A 366 21.69 -8.06 42.35
N LEU A 367 22.82 -7.76 42.99
CA LEU A 367 23.29 -8.54 44.14
C LEU A 367 22.44 -8.26 45.40
N ALA A 368 21.95 -7.03 45.57
CA ALA A 368 21.12 -6.65 46.71
C ALA A 368 19.87 -7.53 46.86
N THR A 369 19.14 -7.76 45.76
CA THR A 369 17.93 -8.60 45.76
C THR A 369 18.27 -10.06 46.06
N ARG A 370 19.32 -10.60 45.43
CA ARG A 370 19.78 -11.98 45.64
C ARG A 370 20.27 -12.24 47.06
N VAL A 371 20.94 -11.27 47.68
CA VAL A 371 21.38 -11.37 49.08
C VAL A 371 20.18 -11.31 50.02
N GLN A 372 19.17 -10.47 49.74
CA GLN A 372 17.94 -10.42 50.52
C GLN A 372 17.21 -11.78 50.47
N ASP A 373 17.16 -12.44 49.32
CA ASP A 373 16.58 -13.79 49.20
C ASP A 373 17.32 -14.84 50.03
N ILE A 374 18.66 -14.81 50.02
CA ILE A 374 19.48 -15.71 50.85
C ILE A 374 19.22 -15.48 52.34
N VAL A 375 19.07 -14.22 52.76
CA VAL A 375 18.75 -13.86 54.16
C VAL A 375 17.33 -14.29 54.52
N ASN A 376 16.35 -14.09 53.64
CA ASN A 376 14.94 -14.43 53.84
C ASN A 376 14.72 -15.95 53.92
N ARG A 377 15.46 -16.75 53.12
CA ARG A 377 15.42 -18.22 53.17
C ARG A 377 15.98 -18.79 54.48
N GLY A 378 16.71 -17.98 55.27
CA GLY A 378 17.22 -18.36 56.58
C GLY A 378 18.26 -19.50 56.55
N GLY A 379 18.41 -20.20 57.67
CA GLY A 379 19.32 -21.35 57.78
C GLY A 379 20.79 -21.01 58.10
N VAL A 380 21.67 -22.01 57.95
CA VAL A 380 23.09 -21.93 58.33
C VAL A 380 23.83 -20.89 57.47
N VAL A 381 23.53 -20.83 56.17
CA VAL A 381 24.16 -19.89 55.22
C VAL A 381 23.92 -18.44 55.62
N ALA A 382 22.67 -18.06 55.93
CA ALA A 382 22.32 -16.71 56.36
C ALA A 382 22.98 -16.30 57.69
N ARG A 383 23.07 -17.23 58.65
CA ARG A 383 23.79 -16.98 59.92
C ARG A 383 25.29 -16.78 59.70
N THR A 384 25.91 -17.64 58.91
CA THR A 384 27.35 -17.55 58.60
C THR A 384 27.69 -16.27 57.82
N LEU A 385 26.80 -15.81 56.93
CA LEU A 385 26.95 -14.52 56.24
C LEU A 385 26.86 -13.32 57.19
N ARG A 386 25.95 -13.36 58.19
CA ARG A 386 25.81 -12.32 59.22
C ARG A 386 27.03 -12.27 60.15
N THR A 387 27.56 -13.43 60.54
CA THR A 387 28.76 -13.52 61.41
C THR A 387 30.02 -13.02 60.71
N ASN A 388 30.19 -13.31 59.41
CA ASN A 388 31.38 -12.91 58.63
C ASN A 388 31.19 -11.58 57.87
N LYS A 389 30.20 -10.76 58.23
CA LYS A 389 29.82 -9.54 57.51
C LYS A 389 30.99 -8.58 57.26
N THR A 390 31.83 -8.33 58.26
CA THR A 390 32.97 -7.41 58.16
C THR A 390 34.02 -7.94 57.19
N THR A 391 34.35 -9.23 57.30
CA THR A 391 35.31 -9.92 56.41
C THR A 391 34.83 -9.91 54.95
N VAL A 392 33.55 -10.18 54.69
CA VAL A 392 32.96 -10.13 53.35
C VAL A 392 32.96 -8.69 52.80
N ALA A 393 32.64 -7.70 53.63
CA ALA A 393 32.66 -6.29 53.25
C ALA A 393 34.07 -5.81 52.87
N ASP A 394 35.09 -6.22 53.63
CA ASP A 394 36.48 -5.87 53.34
C ASP A 394 37.01 -6.57 52.08
N ALA A 395 36.63 -7.83 51.85
CA ALA A 395 36.97 -8.55 50.62
C ALA A 395 36.35 -7.90 49.37
N ILE A 396 35.07 -7.50 49.46
CA ILE A 396 34.39 -6.75 48.37
C ILE A 396 35.04 -5.39 48.15
N ARG A 397 35.38 -4.64 49.22
CA ARG A 397 36.10 -3.37 49.11
C ARG A 397 37.41 -3.54 48.34
N GLN A 398 38.22 -4.52 48.71
CA GLN A 398 39.48 -4.78 48.02
C GLN A 398 39.26 -5.18 46.55
N ALA A 399 38.21 -5.95 46.27
CA ALA A 399 37.86 -6.34 44.91
C ALA A 399 37.45 -5.16 44.02
N VAL A 400 36.66 -4.22 44.54
CA VAL A 400 36.26 -3.00 43.79
C VAL A 400 37.47 -2.13 43.48
N VAL A 401 38.34 -1.88 44.45
CA VAL A 401 39.53 -1.03 44.26
C VAL A 401 40.51 -1.65 43.27
N LYS A 402 40.85 -2.94 43.42
CA LYS A 402 41.80 -3.62 42.53
C LYS A 402 41.21 -3.92 41.15
N GLY A 403 39.91 -4.21 41.08
CA GLY A 403 39.22 -4.51 39.83
C GLY A 403 39.00 -3.28 38.93
N SER A 404 38.95 -2.09 39.52
CA SER A 404 38.76 -0.82 38.79
C SER A 404 40.07 -0.17 38.34
N GLN A 405 41.22 -0.76 38.70
CA GLN A 405 42.53 -0.30 38.23
C GLN A 405 42.84 -0.89 36.86
N LEU A 406 43.46 -0.08 36.00
CA LEU A 406 43.98 -0.56 34.73
C LEU A 406 45.05 -1.62 34.97
N HIS A 407 45.08 -2.63 34.10
CA HIS A 407 46.04 -3.73 34.21
C HIS A 407 47.49 -3.22 34.22
N SER A 408 48.35 -3.76 35.10
CA SER A 408 49.74 -3.26 35.25
C SER A 408 50.59 -3.39 33.98
N ALA A 409 50.23 -4.29 33.06
CA ALA A 409 50.89 -4.43 31.75
C ALA A 409 50.51 -3.30 30.76
N LEU A 410 49.42 -2.58 31.02
CA LEU A 410 48.92 -1.47 30.21
C LEU A 410 49.40 -0.10 30.72
N THR A 411 49.79 -0.02 31.99
CA THR A 411 50.34 1.21 32.58
C THR A 411 51.80 1.37 32.19
N GLY A 412 52.07 2.08 31.08
CA GLY A 412 53.41 2.57 30.79
C GLY A 412 53.91 3.49 31.92
N SER A 413 55.21 3.48 32.19
CA SER A 413 55.91 4.21 33.27
C SER A 413 55.58 5.72 33.40
N LYS A 414 54.91 6.32 32.39
CA LYS A 414 54.48 7.74 32.37
C LYS A 414 53.03 8.01 32.81
N ALA A 415 52.19 6.99 33.04
CA ALA A 415 50.79 7.16 33.46
C ALA A 415 50.58 7.12 34.98
N ARG A 416 51.64 7.33 35.77
CA ARG A 416 51.57 7.30 37.25
C ARG A 416 50.99 8.57 37.88
N THR A 417 50.59 9.57 37.08
CA THR A 417 50.31 10.93 37.56
C THR A 417 48.93 11.49 37.20
N LYS A 418 48.03 10.70 36.61
CA LYS A 418 46.62 11.12 36.48
C LYS A 418 45.70 10.01 36.94
N THR A 419 45.24 10.23 38.18
CA THR A 419 43.98 9.83 38.80
C THR A 419 44.09 8.83 39.95
N ASP A 420 44.23 9.36 41.17
CA ASP A 420 43.55 8.79 42.33
C ASP A 420 42.04 8.93 42.10
N LEU A 421 41.48 8.08 41.24
CA LEU A 421 40.02 7.95 41.10
C LEU A 421 39.50 7.42 42.43
N ASN A 422 38.78 8.27 43.15
CA ASN A 422 38.17 7.88 44.40
C ASN A 422 36.98 6.94 44.13
N TRP A 423 37.19 5.63 44.30
CA TRP A 423 36.17 4.58 44.18
C TRP A 423 35.31 4.40 45.44
N ASP A 424 35.39 5.31 46.42
CA ASP A 424 34.64 5.22 47.68
C ASP A 424 33.12 5.10 47.45
N ARG A 425 32.60 5.70 46.38
CA ARG A 425 31.17 5.63 46.02
C ARG A 425 30.78 4.23 45.56
N GLU A 426 31.51 3.66 44.62
CA GLU A 426 31.30 2.30 44.10
C GLU A 426 31.52 1.25 45.19
N VAL A 427 32.54 1.45 46.04
CA VAL A 427 32.79 0.63 47.23
C VAL A 427 31.60 0.71 48.19
N ALA A 428 31.10 1.90 48.51
CA ALA A 428 29.96 2.06 49.41
C ALA A 428 28.69 1.40 48.85
N VAL A 429 28.46 1.48 47.54
CA VAL A 429 27.31 0.87 46.85
C VAL A 429 27.42 -0.66 46.84
N MET A 430 28.58 -1.22 46.48
CA MET A 430 28.82 -2.67 46.46
C MET A 430 28.88 -3.30 47.85
N VAL A 431 29.50 -2.63 48.83
CA VAL A 431 29.47 -3.10 50.22
C VAL A 431 28.06 -2.94 50.78
N GLY A 432 27.35 -1.86 50.45
CA GLY A 432 25.97 -1.60 50.86
C GLY A 432 24.99 -2.68 50.40
N SER A 433 25.10 -3.15 49.16
CA SER A 433 24.22 -4.19 48.61
C SER A 433 24.31 -5.54 49.34
N VAL A 434 25.43 -5.80 50.04
CA VAL A 434 25.62 -7.02 50.84
C VAL A 434 25.45 -6.75 52.34
N ALA A 435 26.17 -5.77 52.88
CA ALA A 435 26.25 -5.50 54.32
C ALA A 435 25.04 -4.74 54.90
N LYS A 436 24.38 -3.86 54.12
CA LYS A 436 23.16 -3.15 54.58
C LYS A 436 21.95 -4.07 54.53
N THR A 437 21.86 -4.89 53.48
CA THR A 437 20.84 -5.92 53.27
C THR A 437 20.86 -6.97 54.40
N LEU A 438 22.03 -7.28 54.97
CA LEU A 438 22.16 -8.19 56.11
C LEU A 438 21.58 -7.67 57.44
N LEU A 439 21.30 -6.36 57.56
CA LEU A 439 20.76 -5.74 58.77
C LEU A 439 19.22 -5.71 58.82
N SER A 440 18.53 -6.05 57.73
CA SER A 440 17.07 -6.20 57.76
C SER A 440 16.72 -7.50 58.50
N SER A 441 16.18 -7.39 59.73
CA SER A 441 15.48 -8.49 60.40
C SER A 441 13.99 -8.16 60.50
N PRO A 442 13.09 -9.15 60.34
CA PRO A 442 11.65 -8.93 60.38
C PRO A 442 11.16 -9.08 61.82
N HIS A 443 10.61 -8.03 62.45
CA HIS A 443 9.59 -8.15 63.50
C HIS A 443 8.92 -6.80 63.85
N ILE A 444 7.59 -6.81 63.67
CA ILE A 444 6.54 -6.19 64.48
C ILE A 444 6.38 -4.65 64.38
N HIS A 445 5.42 -4.22 63.56
CA HIS A 445 4.36 -3.33 64.04
C HIS A 445 3.03 -3.77 63.44
N HIS A 446 2.09 -4.08 64.32
CA HIS A 446 0.69 -4.38 64.06
C HIS A 446 -0.12 -3.09 64.28
N GLU A 447 -1.28 -3.04 63.60
CA GLU A 447 -2.37 -2.05 63.69
C GLU A 447 -2.25 -0.78 62.84
N LEU A 448 -2.89 -0.81 61.66
CA LEU A 448 -4.24 -0.26 61.44
C LEU A 448 -4.83 -0.74 60.10
N GLN A 449 -5.87 -1.58 60.21
CA GLN A 449 -7.11 -1.81 59.41
C GLN A 449 -7.23 -1.52 57.88
N PRO A 450 -8.21 -2.19 57.20
CA PRO A 450 -8.01 -2.95 55.95
C PRO A 450 -8.57 -2.23 54.70
N ILE A 451 -8.25 -2.74 53.50
CA ILE A 451 -9.14 -2.86 52.32
C ILE A 451 -8.56 -3.94 51.39
N ASP A 452 -9.46 -4.68 50.74
CA ASP A 452 -9.34 -5.97 50.04
C ASP A 452 -8.25 -6.14 48.97
N GLU A 453 -7.60 -7.32 49.00
CA GLU A 453 -6.99 -7.97 47.84
C GLU A 453 -7.59 -9.38 47.71
N GLN A 454 -8.26 -9.62 46.59
CA GLN A 454 -8.49 -10.97 46.06
C GLN A 454 -7.28 -11.43 45.25
N SER A 455 -7.00 -12.73 45.39
CA SER A 455 -6.23 -13.61 44.49
C SER A 455 -4.72 -13.78 44.75
N LYS A 456 -4.40 -14.89 45.41
CA LYS A 456 -3.08 -15.55 45.46
C LYS A 456 -2.86 -16.39 44.19
N MET A 457 -1.62 -16.47 43.71
CA MET A 457 -0.93 -17.76 43.48
C MET A 457 0.61 -17.59 43.48
N ALA A 458 1.31 -18.63 43.92
CA ALA A 458 2.70 -18.65 44.40
C ALA A 458 3.76 -18.93 43.31
N PRO A 459 5.05 -18.59 43.53
CA PRO A 459 6.16 -19.03 42.68
C PRO A 459 7.00 -20.12 43.38
N ASP A 460 7.17 -21.27 42.75
CA ASP A 460 8.41 -22.07 42.82
C ASP A 460 8.32 -23.27 41.87
N GLN A 461 9.12 -23.25 40.80
CA GLN A 461 10.05 -24.31 40.38
C GLN A 461 10.57 -24.03 38.97
N GLY A 462 11.89 -23.89 38.86
CA GLY A 462 12.60 -23.85 37.59
C GLY A 462 13.30 -25.18 37.32
N LEU A 463 13.13 -25.68 36.09
CA LEU A 463 14.08 -26.51 35.36
C LEU A 463 13.93 -26.15 33.87
N VAL A 464 14.90 -25.43 33.33
CA VAL A 464 14.90 -24.98 31.93
C VAL A 464 15.42 -26.13 31.06
N HIS A 465 14.49 -26.92 30.51
CA HIS A 465 14.72 -27.61 29.24
C HIS A 465 14.64 -26.58 28.10
N LEU A 466 15.43 -26.80 27.03
CA LEU A 466 15.34 -26.02 25.79
C LEU A 466 13.88 -26.05 25.31
N LYS A 467 13.23 -24.89 25.29
CA LYS A 467 11.84 -24.74 24.85
C LYS A 467 11.82 -24.98 23.33
N GLU A 468 11.31 -26.13 22.91
CA GLU A 468 10.80 -26.28 21.55
C GLU A 468 9.78 -25.18 21.30
N TYR A 469 9.81 -24.61 20.10
CA TYR A 469 8.90 -23.57 19.68
C TYR A 469 7.46 -24.10 19.73
N ASP A 470 6.72 -23.76 20.79
CA ASP A 470 5.30 -24.07 20.92
C ASP A 470 4.52 -22.96 20.21
N VAL A 471 3.75 -23.32 19.19
CA VAL A 471 2.92 -22.39 18.39
C VAL A 471 1.91 -21.63 19.28
N LYS A 472 1.67 -22.12 20.51
CA LYS A 472 0.84 -21.50 21.55
C LYS A 472 1.44 -20.24 22.19
N ASP A 473 2.75 -20.01 22.11
CA ASP A 473 3.41 -18.77 22.58
C ASP A 473 3.32 -17.63 21.55
N SER A 474 2.71 -17.85 20.38
CA SER A 474 2.29 -16.75 19.52
C SER A 474 1.00 -16.14 20.07
N ASN A 475 0.81 -14.83 19.92
CA ASN A 475 -0.39 -14.05 20.34
C ASN A 475 -1.73 -14.49 19.66
N VAL A 476 -1.85 -15.74 19.24
CA VAL A 476 -2.96 -16.31 18.47
C VAL A 476 -3.96 -17.06 19.36
N GLU A 477 -3.58 -17.49 20.58
CA GLU A 477 -4.47 -18.28 21.46
C GLU A 477 -5.60 -17.44 22.09
N LEU A 478 -5.37 -16.15 22.34
CA LEU A 478 -6.32 -15.25 23.00
C LEU A 478 -7.26 -14.49 22.05
N ILE A 479 -7.08 -14.62 20.73
CA ILE A 479 -7.94 -13.95 19.73
C ILE A 479 -9.40 -14.39 19.92
N GLY A 480 -10.30 -13.45 20.18
CA GLY A 480 -11.72 -13.68 20.47
C GLY A 480 -12.05 -14.12 21.89
N THR A 481 -11.22 -13.76 22.89
CA THR A 481 -11.54 -13.88 24.33
C THR A 481 -11.96 -12.52 24.89
N ASP A 482 -12.62 -12.47 26.05
CA ASP A 482 -13.01 -11.20 26.70
C ASP A 482 -11.82 -10.24 26.89
N ILE A 483 -10.62 -10.78 27.10
CA ILE A 483 -9.38 -10.01 27.22
C ILE A 483 -8.99 -9.38 25.87
N ASP A 484 -9.14 -10.10 24.76
CA ASP A 484 -8.89 -9.57 23.40
C ASP A 484 -9.93 -8.50 23.02
N HIS A 485 -11.21 -8.71 23.36
CA HIS A 485 -12.26 -7.69 23.23
C HIS A 485 -11.92 -6.43 24.04
N GLN A 486 -11.54 -6.59 25.31
CA GLN A 486 -11.16 -5.46 26.17
C GLN A 486 -9.90 -4.73 25.67
N VAL A 487 -8.90 -5.45 25.17
CA VAL A 487 -7.68 -4.85 24.60
C VAL A 487 -8.00 -4.07 23.32
N LYS A 488 -8.84 -4.63 22.44
CA LYS A 488 -9.30 -3.94 21.22
C LYS A 488 -10.15 -2.73 21.55
N TYR A 489 -11.06 -2.83 22.52
CA TYR A 489 -11.85 -1.69 23.00
C TYR A 489 -10.95 -0.57 23.55
N ASN A 490 -9.96 -0.92 24.38
CA ASN A 490 -9.00 0.03 24.92
C ASN A 490 -8.12 0.67 23.82
N SER A 491 -7.76 -0.10 22.78
CA SER A 491 -7.07 0.41 21.58
C SER A 491 -7.97 1.41 20.83
N ALA A 492 -9.23 1.05 20.61
CA ALA A 492 -10.22 1.88 19.92
C ALA A 492 -10.46 3.23 20.63
N LEU A 493 -10.46 3.23 21.97
CA LEU A 493 -10.55 4.46 22.78
C LEU A 493 -9.36 5.42 22.58
N THR A 494 -8.21 4.91 22.12
CA THR A 494 -7.03 5.73 21.86
C THR A 494 -6.89 6.16 20.40
N GLU A 495 -7.65 5.56 19.48
CA GLU A 495 -7.60 5.86 18.06
C GLU A 495 -8.29 7.22 17.78
N PRO A 496 -7.55 8.24 17.28
CA PRO A 496 -8.12 9.56 17.04
C PRO A 496 -9.29 9.55 16.05
N ALA A 497 -9.31 8.62 15.09
CA ALA A 497 -10.36 8.52 14.07
C ALA A 497 -11.76 8.24 14.65
N TRP A 498 -11.85 7.51 15.76
CA TRP A 498 -13.11 7.14 16.42
C TRP A 498 -13.56 8.16 17.46
N ASN A 499 -12.63 8.94 18.01
CA ASN A 499 -12.86 9.87 19.12
C ASN A 499 -13.20 11.29 18.65
N ASP A 500 -13.86 11.44 17.49
CA ASP A 500 -14.27 12.73 16.94
C ASP A 500 -15.58 13.27 17.56
N GLY A 501 -16.21 12.51 18.45
CA GLY A 501 -17.46 12.85 19.14
C GLY A 501 -18.73 12.62 18.33
N ARG A 502 -18.66 12.02 17.13
CA ARG A 502 -19.81 11.74 16.26
C ARG A 502 -20.06 10.25 16.06
N VAL A 503 -19.00 9.45 16.00
CA VAL A 503 -19.07 7.99 15.83
C VAL A 503 -19.91 7.36 16.94
N GLY A 504 -20.97 6.63 16.54
CA GLY A 504 -21.87 5.93 17.48
C GLY A 504 -22.93 6.81 18.15
N ILE A 505 -23.01 8.11 17.83
CA ILE A 505 -23.91 9.07 18.47
C ILE A 505 -24.90 9.67 17.46
N GLU A 506 -24.40 10.14 16.32
CA GLU A 506 -25.21 10.80 15.30
C GLU A 506 -25.48 9.87 14.10
N PRO A 507 -26.69 9.89 13.52
CA PRO A 507 -26.94 9.23 12.25
C PRO A 507 -26.21 9.95 11.11
N GLY A 508 -25.64 9.18 10.18
CA GLY A 508 -24.89 9.74 9.06
C GLY A 508 -23.88 8.79 8.44
N LEU A 509 -23.16 9.30 7.45
CA LEU A 509 -22.10 8.61 6.73
C LEU A 509 -20.74 9.21 7.11
N LEU A 510 -19.79 8.36 7.49
CA LEU A 510 -18.41 8.70 7.79
C LEU A 510 -17.48 7.80 6.98
N ILE A 511 -16.42 8.36 6.43
CA ILE A 511 -15.46 7.64 5.58
C ILE A 511 -14.04 7.95 6.04
N TRP A 512 -13.21 6.92 6.09
CA TRP A 512 -11.78 7.02 6.36
C TRP A 512 -10.99 6.25 5.30
N ARG A 513 -9.82 6.77 4.97
CA ARG A 513 -8.83 6.14 4.09
C ARG A 513 -7.72 5.56 4.95
N ILE A 514 -7.23 4.37 4.57
CA ILE A 514 -6.06 3.79 5.21
C ILE A 514 -4.81 4.37 4.55
N GLU A 515 -3.93 4.98 5.33
CA GLU A 515 -2.63 5.48 4.85
C GLU A 515 -1.53 5.02 5.82
N GLN A 516 -0.58 4.20 5.34
CA GLN A 516 0.57 3.73 6.14
C GLN A 516 0.21 3.18 7.54
N PHE A 517 -0.78 2.28 7.62
CA PHE A 517 -1.34 1.70 8.85
C PHE A 517 -2.21 2.64 9.73
N GLU A 518 -2.42 3.89 9.32
CA GLU A 518 -3.25 4.87 10.04
C GLU A 518 -4.64 5.03 9.39
N VAL A 519 -5.64 5.40 10.21
CA VAL A 519 -7.02 5.63 9.77
C VAL A 519 -7.24 7.14 9.62
N ILE A 520 -7.24 7.64 8.38
CA ILE A 520 -7.31 9.09 8.10
C ILE A 520 -8.72 9.48 7.67
N PRO A 521 -9.39 10.45 8.32
CA PRO A 521 -10.70 10.93 7.91
C PRO A 521 -10.71 11.42 6.46
N TRP A 522 -11.62 10.90 5.65
CA TRP A 522 -11.77 11.31 4.27
C TRP A 522 -12.54 12.64 4.19
N PRO A 523 -12.12 13.61 3.36
CA PRO A 523 -12.82 14.88 3.22
C PRO A 523 -14.25 14.68 2.71
N ARG A 524 -15.23 15.39 3.31
CA ARG A 524 -16.66 15.24 2.98
C ARG A 524 -16.96 15.61 1.52
N GLU A 525 -16.19 16.53 0.95
CA GLU A 525 -16.30 16.94 -0.45
C GLU A 525 -15.91 15.81 -1.42
N LYS A 526 -15.13 14.84 -0.95
CA LYS A 526 -14.64 13.70 -1.71
C LYS A 526 -15.43 12.42 -1.42
N TYR A 527 -16.55 12.48 -0.71
CA TYR A 527 -17.37 11.29 -0.44
C TYR A 527 -17.89 10.69 -1.74
N GLY A 528 -17.73 9.37 -1.87
CA GLY A 528 -17.96 8.64 -3.11
C GLY A 528 -16.76 8.61 -4.06
N GLN A 529 -15.63 9.26 -3.75
CA GLN A 529 -14.38 9.08 -4.50
C GLN A 529 -13.48 8.06 -3.79
N PHE A 530 -13.12 6.99 -4.51
CA PHE A 530 -12.27 5.90 -4.06
C PHE A 530 -11.08 5.73 -5.01
N TYR A 531 -9.97 5.21 -4.49
CA TYR A 531 -8.74 4.95 -5.24
C TYR A 531 -8.49 3.45 -5.32
N ASP A 532 -8.26 2.92 -6.51
CA ASP A 532 -8.10 1.47 -6.73
C ASP A 532 -6.87 0.87 -6.03
N GLY A 533 -5.87 1.68 -5.70
CA GLY A 533 -4.67 1.31 -4.96
C GLY A 533 -4.81 1.33 -3.43
N ASP A 534 -5.97 1.68 -2.89
CA ASP A 534 -6.14 1.92 -1.45
C ASP A 534 -7.24 1.05 -0.82
N SER A 535 -7.30 1.10 0.52
CA SER A 535 -8.41 0.56 1.30
C SER A 535 -9.11 1.67 2.09
N PHE A 536 -10.43 1.56 2.24
CA PHE A 536 -11.26 2.54 2.95
C PHE A 536 -12.16 1.85 3.98
N ILE A 537 -12.53 2.59 5.03
CA ILE A 537 -13.55 2.22 6.00
C ILE A 537 -14.70 3.21 5.87
N VAL A 538 -15.93 2.72 5.74
CA VAL A 538 -17.14 3.52 5.60
C VAL A 538 -18.11 3.09 6.70
N LEU A 539 -18.49 4.00 7.59
CA LEU A 539 -19.51 3.78 8.61
C LEU A 539 -20.79 4.49 8.18
N PHE A 540 -21.87 3.74 8.07
CA PHE A 540 -23.22 4.27 7.91
C PHE A 540 -24.02 4.01 9.20
N SER A 541 -24.65 5.05 9.74
CA SER A 541 -25.47 4.96 10.94
C SER A 541 -26.88 5.47 10.66
N GLU A 542 -27.89 4.63 10.85
CA GLU A 542 -29.31 4.99 10.67
C GLU A 542 -30.14 4.72 11.92
N LEU A 543 -31.17 5.53 12.15
CA LEU A 543 -32.16 5.30 13.20
C LEU A 543 -33.22 4.34 12.67
N ILE A 544 -33.31 3.16 13.29
CA ILE A 544 -34.33 2.15 12.99
C ILE A 544 -35.29 2.09 14.18
N GLY A 545 -36.59 2.20 13.89
CA GLY A 545 -37.64 1.99 14.90
C GLY A 545 -37.74 0.51 15.26
N SER A 546 -37.65 0.18 16.54
CA SER A 546 -37.92 -1.17 17.05
C SER A 546 -39.44 -1.40 17.19
N ASN A 547 -39.85 -2.67 17.20
CA ASN A 547 -41.24 -3.09 17.45
C ASN A 547 -41.79 -2.59 18.80
N ASP A 548 -40.91 -2.20 19.72
CA ASP A 548 -41.25 -1.64 21.04
C ASP A 548 -41.43 -0.11 21.06
N GLY A 549 -41.35 0.57 19.90
CA GLY A 549 -41.53 2.03 19.78
C GLY A 549 -40.31 2.87 20.18
N THR A 550 -39.17 2.25 20.45
CA THR A 550 -37.88 2.92 20.70
C THR A 550 -37.05 3.02 19.42
N GLU A 551 -36.50 4.20 19.13
CA GLU A 551 -35.53 4.39 18.04
C GLU A 551 -34.15 3.91 18.49
N LYS A 552 -33.56 2.96 17.75
CA LYS A 552 -32.20 2.45 17.99
C LYS A 552 -31.31 2.87 16.82
N LEU A 553 -30.12 3.36 17.14
CA LEU A 553 -29.10 3.64 16.14
C LEU A 553 -28.45 2.31 15.73
N VAL A 554 -28.53 1.98 14.45
CA VAL A 554 -27.95 0.78 13.85
C VAL A 554 -26.80 1.20 12.94
N HIS A 555 -25.74 0.40 12.96
CA HIS A 555 -24.47 0.72 12.32
C HIS A 555 -24.12 -0.35 11.29
N ASP A 556 -23.78 0.08 10.08
CA ASP A 556 -23.19 -0.75 9.03
C ASP A 556 -21.77 -0.23 8.75
N ILE A 557 -20.76 -1.08 8.94
CA ILE A 557 -19.35 -0.78 8.63
C ILE A 557 -18.99 -1.53 7.36
N TYR A 558 -18.64 -0.79 6.32
CA TYR A 558 -18.14 -1.32 5.06
C TYR A 558 -16.64 -1.08 4.98
N PHE A 559 -15.84 -2.13 4.79
CA PHE A 559 -14.44 -1.96 4.44
C PHE A 559 -14.23 -2.29 2.97
N TRP A 560 -13.86 -1.25 2.23
CA TRP A 560 -13.68 -1.30 0.80
C TRP A 560 -12.22 -1.59 0.45
N LEU A 561 -12.03 -2.58 -0.42
CA LEU A 561 -10.74 -3.02 -0.90
C LEU A 561 -10.60 -2.71 -2.40
N GLY A 562 -9.69 -1.79 -2.72
CA GLY A 562 -9.34 -1.47 -4.10
C GLY A 562 -8.69 -2.64 -4.83
N LYS A 563 -8.84 -2.69 -6.15
CA LYS A 563 -8.29 -3.77 -6.98
C LYS A 563 -6.77 -3.93 -6.86
N HIS A 564 -6.07 -2.81 -6.69
CA HIS A 564 -4.62 -2.71 -6.57
C HIS A 564 -4.15 -2.42 -5.13
N THR A 565 -5.05 -2.55 -4.13
CA THR A 565 -4.69 -2.27 -2.73
C THR A 565 -3.60 -3.21 -2.21
N SER A 566 -2.71 -2.65 -1.39
CA SER A 566 -1.63 -3.42 -0.78
C SER A 566 -2.10 -4.32 0.36
N GLN A 567 -1.33 -5.37 0.66
CA GLN A 567 -1.71 -6.34 1.70
C GLN A 567 -1.78 -5.71 3.09
N ASP A 568 -0.95 -4.70 3.38
CA ASP A 568 -0.97 -3.97 4.65
C ASP A 568 -2.24 -3.15 4.78
N GLU A 569 -2.62 -2.42 3.73
CA GLU A 569 -3.82 -1.59 3.75
C GLU A 569 -5.08 -2.45 3.89
N ALA A 570 -5.18 -3.55 3.12
CA ALA A 570 -6.28 -4.50 3.24
C ALA A 570 -6.34 -5.14 4.62
N GLY A 571 -5.18 -5.53 5.18
CA GLY A 571 -5.07 -6.10 6.52
C GLY A 571 -5.45 -5.08 7.61
N THR A 572 -5.03 -3.83 7.45
CA THR A 572 -5.33 -2.73 8.37
C THR A 572 -6.81 -2.38 8.33
N ALA A 573 -7.42 -2.27 7.14
CA ALA A 573 -8.84 -2.00 6.98
C ALA A 573 -9.70 -3.07 7.66
N ALA A 574 -9.36 -4.35 7.48
CA ALA A 574 -10.04 -5.46 8.14
C ALA A 574 -9.86 -5.42 9.67
N TYR A 575 -8.63 -5.18 10.16
CA TYR A 575 -8.35 -5.10 11.60
C TYR A 575 -9.07 -3.91 12.25
N LYS A 576 -8.99 -2.73 11.64
CA LYS A 576 -9.59 -1.49 12.13
C LYS A 576 -11.12 -1.51 12.06
N THR A 577 -11.71 -2.28 11.14
CA THR A 577 -13.17 -2.53 11.12
C THR A 577 -13.63 -3.30 12.36
N VAL A 578 -12.86 -4.31 12.79
CA VAL A 578 -13.15 -5.04 14.03
C VAL A 578 -12.95 -4.14 15.26
N GLU A 579 -11.92 -3.30 15.25
CA GLU A 579 -11.69 -2.31 16.31
C GLU A 579 -12.84 -1.27 16.40
N LEU A 580 -13.35 -0.80 15.27
CA LEU A 580 -14.49 0.12 15.20
C LEU A 580 -15.80 -0.54 15.67
N ASP A 581 -16.05 -1.79 15.28
CA ASP A 581 -17.22 -2.52 15.78
C ASP A 581 -17.16 -2.69 17.31
N GLU A 582 -15.98 -3.01 17.86
CA GLU A 582 -15.78 -3.09 19.31
C GLU A 582 -16.04 -1.73 20.00
N PHE A 583 -15.61 -0.62 19.40
CA PHE A 583 -15.95 0.74 19.87
C PHE A 583 -17.47 0.99 19.90
N LEU A 584 -18.19 0.45 18.91
CA LEU A 584 -19.66 0.44 18.82
C LEU A 584 -20.31 -0.69 19.63
N LYS A 585 -19.57 -1.30 20.56
CA LYS A 585 -20.00 -2.37 21.47
C LYS A 585 -20.44 -3.66 20.76
N GLY A 586 -19.86 -3.96 19.61
CA GLY A 586 -20.11 -5.18 18.84
C GLY A 586 -21.49 -5.24 18.18
N SER A 587 -22.14 -4.07 18.00
CA SER A 587 -23.50 -3.97 17.46
C SER A 587 -23.55 -3.65 15.97
N ALA A 588 -22.41 -3.43 15.32
CA ALA A 588 -22.36 -3.04 13.92
C ALA A 588 -22.32 -4.25 12.99
N THR A 589 -23.05 -4.16 11.88
CA THR A 589 -22.95 -5.12 10.78
C THR A 589 -21.68 -4.84 9.98
N GLN A 590 -20.83 -5.84 9.77
CA GLN A 590 -19.57 -5.69 9.05
C GLN A 590 -19.69 -6.21 7.62
N HIS A 591 -19.39 -5.39 6.63
CA HIS A 591 -19.50 -5.69 5.20
C HIS A 591 -18.12 -5.65 4.54
N ARG A 592 -17.75 -6.73 3.85
CA ARG A 592 -16.53 -6.78 3.02
C ARG A 592 -16.87 -6.38 1.59
N GLU A 593 -16.34 -5.23 1.16
CA GLU A 593 -16.59 -4.68 -0.16
C GLU A 593 -15.35 -4.77 -1.05
N ILE A 594 -15.48 -5.38 -2.22
CA ILE A 594 -14.40 -5.49 -3.21
C ILE A 594 -14.76 -4.62 -4.40
N GLN A 595 -13.80 -3.86 -4.93
CA GLN A 595 -14.02 -2.96 -6.07
C GLN A 595 -14.73 -3.62 -7.27
N GLU A 596 -14.40 -4.87 -7.60
CA GLU A 596 -14.92 -5.59 -8.79
C GLU A 596 -16.36 -6.09 -8.61
N SER A 597 -16.83 -6.18 -7.35
CA SER A 597 -18.21 -6.61 -7.04
C SER A 597 -18.71 -5.97 -5.73
N PRO A 598 -18.94 -4.64 -5.70
CA PRO A 598 -19.51 -4.00 -4.52
C PRO A 598 -20.97 -4.42 -4.30
N SER A 599 -21.41 -4.47 -3.06
CA SER A 599 -22.79 -4.78 -2.71
C SER A 599 -23.76 -3.68 -3.16
N ASP A 600 -25.00 -4.06 -3.47
CA ASP A 600 -26.08 -3.13 -3.83
C ASP A 600 -26.31 -2.08 -2.72
N ASP A 601 -26.14 -2.48 -1.46
CA ASP A 601 -26.29 -1.62 -0.28
C ASP A 601 -25.17 -0.59 -0.18
N PHE A 602 -23.91 -1.00 -0.37
CA PHE A 602 -22.78 -0.08 -0.42
C PHE A 602 -22.95 0.94 -1.54
N LEU A 603 -23.35 0.48 -2.73
CA LEU A 603 -23.58 1.36 -3.87
C LEU A 603 -24.75 2.33 -3.65
N ALA A 604 -25.78 1.93 -2.90
CA ALA A 604 -26.92 2.79 -2.56
C ALA A 604 -26.54 3.97 -1.65
N LEU A 605 -25.45 3.85 -0.86
CA LEU A 605 -24.93 4.96 -0.03
C LEU A 605 -24.42 6.13 -0.88
N PHE A 606 -24.02 5.86 -2.13
CA PHE A 606 -23.37 6.83 -3.00
C PHE A 606 -24.19 7.04 -4.28
N PRO A 607 -25.03 8.10 -4.35
CA PRO A 607 -25.73 8.44 -5.59
C PRO A 607 -24.79 8.62 -6.79
N ARG A 608 -23.54 9.00 -6.51
CA ARG A 608 -22.46 9.16 -7.48
C ARG A 608 -21.19 8.58 -6.87
N ILE A 609 -20.65 7.52 -7.47
CA ILE A 609 -19.38 6.91 -7.07
C ILE A 609 -18.34 7.12 -8.16
N SER A 610 -17.11 7.45 -7.78
CA SER A 610 -15.95 7.67 -8.65
C SER A 610 -14.82 6.78 -8.17
N ILE A 611 -14.32 5.90 -9.03
CA ILE A 611 -13.13 5.09 -8.75
C ILE A 611 -12.01 5.60 -9.65
N ARG A 612 -10.89 6.01 -9.05
CA ARG A 612 -9.72 6.55 -9.74
C ARG A 612 -8.53 5.61 -9.61
N SER A 613 -7.64 5.67 -10.58
CA SER A 613 -6.39 4.93 -10.53
C SER A 613 -5.37 5.62 -9.63
N GLY A 614 -4.55 4.81 -8.96
CA GLY A 614 -3.50 5.26 -8.04
C GLY A 614 -3.87 5.00 -6.59
N GLY A 615 -3.09 5.58 -5.67
CA GLY A 615 -3.26 5.32 -4.24
C GLY A 615 -2.17 5.96 -3.40
N THR A 616 -2.18 5.68 -2.11
CA THR A 616 -1.13 6.03 -1.17
C THR A 616 -0.04 4.95 -1.19
N ARG A 617 1.09 5.24 -0.56
CA ARG A 617 2.22 4.33 -0.53
C ARG A 617 1.98 3.25 0.52
N SER A 618 2.15 1.97 0.13
CA SER A 618 2.18 0.83 1.06
C SER A 618 3.18 1.06 2.19
N GLY A 619 2.75 0.78 3.42
CA GLY A 619 3.55 0.78 4.65
C GLY A 619 4.51 -0.41 4.78
N PHE A 620 4.45 -1.42 3.91
CA PHE A 620 5.35 -2.59 3.96
C PHE A 620 6.71 -2.40 3.24
N ARG A 621 6.90 -1.36 2.42
CA ARG A 621 8.18 -1.08 1.72
C ARG A 621 8.48 0.41 1.58
N HIS A 622 9.74 0.78 1.79
CA HIS A 622 10.27 2.11 1.47
C HIS A 622 10.69 2.12 -0.01
N VAL A 623 10.03 2.95 -0.83
CA VAL A 623 10.43 3.29 -2.20
C VAL A 623 10.42 4.82 -2.30
N GLU A 624 11.47 5.35 -2.94
CA GLU A 624 11.79 6.77 -3.07
C GLU A 624 10.65 7.56 -3.75
N GLU A 625 10.50 8.82 -3.33
CA GLU A 625 9.45 9.75 -3.78
C GLU A 625 9.60 10.05 -5.28
N GLU A 626 8.64 9.60 -6.11
CA GLU A 626 8.41 10.19 -7.42
C GLU A 626 7.59 11.47 -7.24
N GLU A 627 8.27 12.57 -6.96
CA GLU A 627 7.72 13.92 -7.15
C GLU A 627 7.81 14.28 -8.63
N GLU A 628 6.71 14.11 -9.38
CA GLU A 628 6.12 15.08 -10.32
C GLU A 628 4.80 14.49 -10.88
N PRO A 629 3.70 15.25 -10.98
CA PRO A 629 2.49 14.78 -11.64
C PRO A 629 2.75 14.72 -13.16
N GLN A 630 3.13 13.56 -13.68
CA GLN A 630 3.21 13.33 -15.11
C GLN A 630 1.83 13.58 -15.75
N GLU A 631 1.79 14.34 -16.84
CA GLU A 631 0.62 14.53 -17.69
C GLU A 631 0.17 13.15 -18.23
N THR A 632 -0.68 12.48 -17.47
CA THR A 632 -1.15 11.13 -17.77
C THR A 632 -2.44 11.24 -18.59
N LEU A 633 -2.48 10.51 -19.69
CA LEU A 633 -3.67 10.29 -20.49
C LEU A 633 -4.70 9.53 -19.64
N THR A 634 -5.80 10.18 -19.24
CA THR A 634 -6.81 9.58 -18.36
C THR A 634 -8.12 9.38 -19.09
N LEU A 635 -8.71 8.19 -19.03
CA LEU A 635 -10.03 7.88 -19.59
C LEU A 635 -11.01 7.52 -18.48
N LEU A 636 -12.08 8.30 -18.32
CA LEU A 636 -13.15 8.04 -17.36
C LEU A 636 -14.39 7.50 -18.09
N ARG A 637 -14.86 6.31 -17.70
CA ARG A 637 -16.14 5.73 -18.13
C ARG A 637 -17.25 6.14 -17.18
N VAL A 638 -18.33 6.70 -17.71
CA VAL A 638 -19.52 7.14 -16.99
C VAL A 638 -20.71 6.28 -17.42
N PHE A 639 -21.25 5.50 -16.49
CA PHE A 639 -22.31 4.54 -16.78
C PHE A 639 -23.32 4.44 -15.64
N LYS A 640 -24.55 4.04 -15.97
CA LYS A 640 -25.61 3.84 -15.00
C LYS A 640 -25.31 2.65 -14.09
N ASN A 641 -25.51 2.85 -12.80
CA ASN A 641 -25.40 1.78 -11.82
C ASN A 641 -26.55 0.77 -12.01
N PRO A 642 -26.26 -0.52 -12.24
CA PRO A 642 -27.29 -1.56 -12.38
C PRO A 642 -28.07 -1.84 -11.08
N ALA A 643 -27.45 -1.61 -9.92
CA ALA A 643 -27.97 -1.99 -8.60
C ALA A 643 -28.75 -0.87 -7.88
N ALA A 644 -28.49 0.41 -8.23
CA ALA A 644 -29.10 1.54 -7.54
C ALA A 644 -30.53 1.83 -8.03
N SER A 645 -31.45 2.08 -7.09
CA SER A 645 -32.80 2.59 -7.36
C SER A 645 -32.75 3.84 -8.23
N ILE A 646 -33.28 3.72 -9.46
CA ILE A 646 -33.68 4.72 -10.46
C ILE A 646 -32.62 5.78 -10.89
N ASN A 647 -31.62 6.15 -10.09
CA ASN A 647 -30.81 7.36 -10.32
C ASN A 647 -29.27 7.27 -10.09
N GLY A 648 -28.69 6.10 -9.80
CA GLY A 648 -27.25 6.00 -9.54
C GLY A 648 -26.37 6.04 -10.81
N VAL A 649 -25.32 6.88 -10.82
CA VAL A 649 -24.32 6.93 -11.91
C VAL A 649 -22.93 6.67 -11.35
N VAL A 650 -22.18 5.78 -12.01
CA VAL A 650 -20.80 5.42 -11.65
C VAL A 650 -19.84 6.09 -12.63
N VAL A 651 -18.73 6.59 -12.09
CA VAL A 651 -17.56 7.06 -12.83
C VAL A 651 -16.40 6.12 -12.49
N HIS A 652 -15.79 5.52 -13.50
CA HIS A 652 -14.69 4.57 -13.31
C HIS A 652 -13.56 4.93 -14.25
N GLU A 653 -12.35 5.11 -13.72
CA GLU A 653 -11.14 5.28 -14.52
C GLU A 653 -10.75 3.95 -15.16
N VAL A 654 -10.72 3.95 -16.50
CA VAL A 654 -10.43 2.77 -17.32
C VAL A 654 -9.14 3.00 -18.10
N GLU A 655 -8.55 1.92 -18.60
CA GLU A 655 -7.37 2.00 -19.45
C GLU A 655 -7.65 2.87 -20.69
N PRO A 656 -6.77 3.82 -21.06
CA PRO A 656 -7.03 4.77 -22.13
C PRO A 656 -6.77 4.15 -23.51
N ILE A 657 -7.53 3.11 -23.86
CA ILE A 657 -7.48 2.39 -25.13
C ILE A 657 -8.87 2.31 -25.76
N TRP A 658 -8.92 2.21 -27.10
CA TRP A 658 -10.20 2.24 -27.82
C TRP A 658 -11.11 1.03 -27.50
N THR A 659 -10.54 -0.10 -27.08
CA THR A 659 -11.28 -1.30 -26.66
C THR A 659 -12.02 -1.14 -25.33
N SER A 660 -11.75 -0.07 -24.59
CA SER A 660 -12.49 0.28 -23.37
C SER A 660 -13.80 1.02 -23.64
N LEU A 661 -14.03 1.50 -24.88
CA LEU A 661 -15.26 2.18 -25.28
C LEU A 661 -16.46 1.21 -25.33
N ASP A 662 -17.65 1.74 -25.06
CA ASP A 662 -18.91 1.02 -25.16
C ASP A 662 -20.01 1.95 -25.67
N ASP A 663 -20.76 1.50 -26.69
CA ASP A 663 -21.80 2.28 -27.37
C ASP A 663 -22.91 2.77 -26.41
N ALA A 664 -23.10 2.14 -25.25
CA ALA A 664 -24.16 2.46 -24.28
C ALA A 664 -23.75 3.42 -23.16
N ASP A 665 -22.49 3.86 -23.08
CA ASP A 665 -21.97 4.67 -21.97
C ASP A 665 -21.32 5.99 -22.45
N VAL A 666 -20.96 6.88 -21.53
CA VAL A 666 -20.28 8.16 -21.84
C VAL A 666 -18.83 8.11 -21.34
N PHE A 667 -17.88 8.61 -22.13
CA PHE A 667 -16.46 8.60 -21.79
C PHE A 667 -15.88 10.01 -21.77
N VAL A 668 -15.04 10.30 -20.77
CA VAL A 668 -14.33 11.58 -20.62
C VAL A 668 -12.83 11.30 -20.71
N LEU A 669 -12.20 11.74 -21.79
CA LEU A 669 -10.77 11.60 -22.07
C LEU A 669 -10.06 12.92 -21.75
N ASP A 670 -9.15 12.88 -20.79
CA ASP A 670 -8.25 13.99 -20.43
C ASP A 670 -6.87 13.73 -21.02
N ILE A 671 -6.46 14.60 -21.95
CA ILE A 671 -5.11 14.56 -22.56
C ILE A 671 -4.20 15.67 -22.00
N GLY A 672 -4.54 16.22 -20.82
CA GLY A 672 -3.85 17.33 -20.16
C GLY A 672 -4.24 18.69 -20.71
N SER A 673 -3.98 18.92 -22.01
CA SER A 673 -4.25 20.19 -22.69
C SER A 673 -5.74 20.42 -23.02
N LYS A 674 -6.49 19.33 -23.22
CA LYS A 674 -7.89 19.35 -23.65
C LYS A 674 -8.65 18.16 -23.09
N ILE A 675 -9.95 18.35 -22.84
CA ILE A 675 -10.86 17.31 -22.39
C ILE A 675 -11.83 16.97 -23.52
N TRP A 676 -11.93 15.70 -23.87
CA TRP A 676 -12.86 15.19 -24.87
C TRP A 676 -13.96 14.38 -24.20
N VAL A 677 -15.22 14.64 -24.55
CA VAL A 677 -16.36 13.85 -24.07
C VAL A 677 -16.92 13.08 -25.25
N TRP A 678 -16.78 11.75 -25.22
CA TRP A 678 -17.36 10.85 -26.20
C TRP A 678 -18.69 10.30 -25.68
N GLN A 679 -19.78 10.58 -26.39
CA GLN A 679 -21.11 10.07 -26.05
C GLN A 679 -21.46 8.89 -26.93
N GLY A 680 -21.57 7.70 -26.35
CA GLY A 680 -22.06 6.51 -27.06
C GLY A 680 -23.46 6.73 -27.62
N LYS A 681 -23.80 6.07 -28.72
CA LYS A 681 -25.08 6.23 -29.41
C LYS A 681 -26.28 5.84 -28.54
N ASP A 682 -26.10 4.88 -27.63
CA ASP A 682 -27.15 4.31 -26.77
C ASP A 682 -27.07 4.81 -25.31
N CYS A 683 -26.23 5.83 -25.03
CA CYS A 683 -26.07 6.35 -23.67
C CYS A 683 -27.27 7.17 -23.18
N SER A 684 -27.52 7.08 -21.87
CA SER A 684 -28.64 7.71 -21.20
C SER A 684 -28.43 9.21 -20.94
N PRO A 685 -29.51 10.01 -20.86
CA PRO A 685 -29.42 11.42 -20.49
C PRO A 685 -28.75 11.68 -19.12
N MET A 686 -28.87 10.72 -18.19
CA MET A 686 -28.28 10.82 -16.86
C MET A 686 -26.76 10.69 -16.89
N GLU A 687 -26.22 9.79 -17.72
CA GLU A 687 -24.77 9.65 -17.93
C GLU A 687 -24.21 10.91 -18.58
N LYS A 688 -24.91 11.48 -19.57
CA LYS A 688 -24.51 12.75 -20.20
C LYS A 688 -24.46 13.90 -19.20
N ALA A 689 -25.49 14.04 -18.36
CA ALA A 689 -25.55 15.08 -17.33
C ALA A 689 -24.42 14.91 -16.30
N LYS A 690 -24.12 13.68 -15.90
CA LYS A 690 -23.04 13.40 -14.97
C LYS A 690 -21.66 13.67 -15.58
N ALA A 691 -21.44 13.27 -16.83
CA ALA A 691 -20.22 13.58 -17.57
C ALA A 691 -20.01 15.11 -17.70
N ALA A 692 -21.05 15.86 -18.03
CA ALA A 692 -20.98 17.33 -18.08
C ALA A 692 -20.60 17.95 -16.73
N GLN A 693 -21.13 17.41 -15.62
CA GLN A 693 -20.76 17.85 -14.29
C GLN A 693 -19.27 17.58 -13.98
N ILE A 694 -18.78 16.37 -14.28
CA ILE A 694 -17.37 16.00 -14.06
C ILE A 694 -16.45 16.93 -14.85
N VAL A 695 -16.79 17.17 -16.11
CA VAL A 695 -16.03 18.03 -16.99
C VAL A 695 -16.03 19.47 -16.49
N HIS A 696 -17.17 19.97 -15.99
CA HIS A 696 -17.23 21.28 -15.35
C HIS A 696 -16.28 21.37 -14.14
N ASP A 697 -16.30 20.38 -13.24
CA ASP A 697 -15.42 20.33 -12.08
C ASP A 697 -13.93 20.27 -12.49
N MET A 698 -13.61 19.54 -13.56
CA MET A 698 -12.25 19.44 -14.13
C MET A 698 -11.78 20.75 -14.78
N VAL A 699 -12.64 21.44 -15.53
CA VAL A 699 -12.34 22.72 -16.17
C VAL A 699 -12.12 23.82 -15.14
N VAL A 700 -12.95 23.87 -14.08
CA VAL A 700 -12.78 24.82 -12.98
C VAL A 700 -11.41 24.64 -12.31
N ALA A 701 -10.92 23.40 -12.21
CA ALA A 701 -9.61 23.11 -11.64
C ALA A 701 -8.44 23.40 -12.60
N LYS A 702 -8.55 23.00 -13.88
CA LYS A 702 -7.41 22.97 -14.83
C LYS A 702 -7.41 24.08 -15.90
N HIS A 703 -8.52 24.81 -16.09
CA HIS A 703 -8.71 25.79 -17.17
C HIS A 703 -8.53 25.21 -18.59
N SER A 704 -8.83 23.92 -18.80
CA SER A 704 -8.69 23.22 -20.08
C SER A 704 -9.88 23.45 -21.03
N GLU A 705 -9.65 23.38 -22.33
CA GLU A 705 -10.72 23.38 -23.34
C GLU A 705 -11.51 22.06 -23.33
N VAL A 706 -12.80 22.11 -23.66
CA VAL A 706 -13.70 20.94 -23.70
C VAL A 706 -14.34 20.82 -25.07
N GLU A 707 -14.35 19.61 -25.64
CA GLU A 707 -15.13 19.28 -26.83
C GLU A 707 -16.01 18.06 -26.56
N VAL A 708 -17.31 18.19 -26.78
CA VAL A 708 -18.30 17.12 -26.62
C VAL A 708 -18.67 16.61 -28.01
N ILE A 709 -18.53 15.30 -28.24
CA ILE A 709 -18.74 14.66 -29.53
C ILE A 709 -19.65 13.45 -29.36
N SER A 710 -20.71 13.37 -30.16
CA SER A 710 -21.53 12.16 -30.29
C SER A 710 -20.82 11.11 -31.15
N GLN A 711 -20.95 9.83 -30.80
CA GLN A 711 -20.43 8.71 -31.62
C GLN A 711 -20.84 8.81 -33.09
N THR A 712 -22.05 9.31 -33.36
CA THR A 712 -22.63 9.46 -34.72
C THR A 712 -21.98 10.56 -35.56
N GLU A 713 -21.14 11.42 -34.98
CA GLU A 713 -20.45 12.48 -35.71
C GLU A 713 -19.17 11.95 -36.36
N SER A 714 -18.83 12.44 -37.56
CA SER A 714 -17.60 12.06 -38.26
C SER A 714 -16.32 12.39 -37.47
N ARG A 715 -16.36 13.40 -36.61
CA ARG A 715 -15.26 13.81 -35.73
C ARG A 715 -15.03 12.86 -34.55
N SER A 716 -15.96 11.94 -34.25
CA SER A 716 -15.82 10.96 -33.16
C SER A 716 -14.60 10.06 -33.36
N ARG A 717 -14.21 9.85 -34.62
CA ARG A 717 -13.01 9.09 -34.99
C ARG A 717 -11.74 9.63 -34.34
N ARG A 718 -11.64 10.94 -34.15
CA ARG A 718 -10.48 11.58 -33.52
C ARG A 718 -10.27 11.09 -32.08
N ILE A 719 -11.33 10.78 -31.34
CA ILE A 719 -11.22 10.24 -29.98
C ILE A 719 -10.73 8.79 -30.02
N VAL A 720 -11.20 8.00 -30.99
CA VAL A 720 -10.74 6.62 -31.20
C VAL A 720 -9.25 6.58 -31.59
N ASP A 721 -8.81 7.47 -32.47
CA ASP A 721 -7.40 7.58 -32.87
C ASP A 721 -6.51 8.02 -31.68
N LEU A 722 -6.98 8.96 -30.85
CA LEU A 722 -6.28 9.38 -29.62
C LEU A 722 -6.13 8.25 -28.60
N LEU A 723 -7.03 7.26 -28.64
CA LEU A 723 -6.98 6.04 -27.81
C LEU A 723 -6.25 4.88 -28.51
N GLY A 724 -5.49 5.17 -29.57
CA GLY A 724 -4.64 4.20 -30.28
C GLY A 724 -5.37 3.33 -31.30
N GLY A 725 -6.54 3.73 -31.79
CA GLY A 725 -7.21 3.09 -32.92
C GLY A 725 -6.51 3.37 -34.26
N ASP A 726 -6.60 2.41 -35.18
CA ASP A 726 -6.06 2.46 -36.55
C ASP A 726 -7.19 2.44 -37.59
N ASP A 727 -6.86 2.57 -38.88
CA ASP A 727 -7.83 2.58 -40.00
C ASP A 727 -8.74 1.33 -40.05
N GLU A 728 -8.30 0.21 -39.46
CA GLU A 728 -9.05 -1.06 -39.38
C GLU A 728 -10.02 -1.10 -38.18
N THR A 729 -9.89 -0.17 -37.23
CA THR A 729 -10.73 -0.12 -36.03
C THR A 729 -12.19 0.19 -36.40
N PRO A 730 -13.18 -0.59 -35.91
CA PRO A 730 -14.59 -0.38 -36.20
C PRO A 730 -15.06 1.04 -35.86
N ARG A 731 -16.03 1.57 -36.64
CA ARG A 731 -16.65 2.87 -36.35
C ARG A 731 -17.84 2.76 -35.39
N GLU A 732 -18.42 1.57 -35.28
CA GLU A 732 -19.60 1.26 -34.47
C GLU A 732 -19.47 -0.16 -33.91
N GLY A 733 -20.26 -0.45 -32.87
CA GLY A 733 -20.25 -1.76 -32.22
C GLY A 733 -19.14 -1.90 -31.18
N PHE A 734 -18.76 -0.80 -30.53
CA PHE A 734 -17.85 -0.87 -29.39
C PHE A 734 -18.58 -1.54 -28.22
N HIS A 735 -17.99 -2.60 -27.70
CA HIS A 735 -18.52 -3.31 -26.56
C HIS A 735 -17.40 -3.63 -25.59
N SER A 736 -17.55 -3.14 -24.36
CA SER A 736 -16.58 -3.36 -23.29
C SER A 736 -17.30 -3.76 -22.02
N LYS A 737 -16.89 -4.90 -21.44
CA LYS A 737 -17.46 -5.42 -20.20
C LYS A 737 -17.39 -4.34 -19.10
N LYS A 738 -18.49 -4.16 -18.37
CA LYS A 738 -18.53 -3.19 -17.26
C LYS A 738 -17.58 -3.64 -16.14
N PRO A 739 -16.96 -2.71 -15.39
CA PRO A 739 -16.03 -3.05 -14.31
C PRO A 739 -16.65 -3.81 -13.13
N PHE A 740 -18.00 -3.83 -13.04
CA PHE A 740 -18.73 -4.59 -12.04
C PHE A 740 -19.35 -5.83 -12.68
N VAL A 741 -19.16 -6.98 -12.04
CA VAL A 741 -19.83 -8.22 -12.45
C VAL A 741 -21.32 -8.07 -12.14
N GLN A 742 -22.14 -7.85 -13.18
CA GLN A 742 -23.59 -7.96 -13.05
C GLN A 742 -23.94 -9.44 -12.85
N ARG A 743 -24.31 -9.81 -11.63
CA ARG A 743 -24.97 -11.10 -11.40
C ARG A 743 -26.41 -10.96 -11.86
N THR A 744 -26.71 -11.49 -13.05
CA THR A 744 -28.09 -11.75 -13.45
C THR A 744 -28.67 -12.66 -12.39
N ALA A 745 -29.73 -12.20 -11.73
CA ALA A 745 -30.52 -13.00 -10.80
C ALA A 745 -31.25 -14.09 -11.60
N ASP A 746 -30.51 -15.11 -12.05
CA ASP A 746 -31.13 -16.40 -12.31
C ASP A 746 -31.73 -16.85 -10.98
N GLN A 747 -32.96 -17.33 -11.03
CA GLN A 747 -33.84 -17.68 -9.91
C GLN A 747 -33.26 -18.80 -9.03
N ALA A 748 -32.12 -18.57 -8.37
CA ALA A 748 -31.51 -19.49 -7.43
C ALA A 748 -32.24 -19.39 -6.08
N SER A 749 -32.66 -20.53 -5.57
CA SER A 749 -33.20 -20.70 -4.21
C SER A 749 -32.19 -20.20 -3.17
N LYS A 750 -32.68 -19.50 -2.14
CA LYS A 750 -31.84 -19.12 -1.00
C LYS A 750 -31.48 -20.35 -0.19
N LYS A 751 -30.24 -20.43 0.28
CA LYS A 751 -29.73 -21.55 1.06
C LYS A 751 -29.28 -21.08 2.43
N LEU A 752 -29.90 -21.60 3.47
CA LEU A 752 -29.56 -21.34 4.86
C LEU A 752 -28.81 -22.55 5.43
N PHE A 753 -27.59 -22.32 5.88
CA PHE A 753 -26.74 -23.29 6.55
C PHE A 753 -26.60 -22.94 8.02
N ARG A 754 -26.49 -23.95 8.88
CA ARG A 754 -26.26 -23.81 10.32
C ARG A 754 -24.89 -24.36 10.67
N LEU A 755 -24.15 -23.58 11.45
CA LEU A 755 -22.90 -23.95 12.09
C LEU A 755 -23.20 -24.15 13.58
N SER A 756 -23.17 -25.40 14.03
CA SER A 756 -23.47 -25.78 15.42
C SER A 756 -22.46 -26.78 15.96
N ASP A 757 -22.06 -26.61 17.22
CA ASP A 757 -21.20 -27.52 17.97
C ASP A 757 -21.97 -28.40 18.99
N SER A 758 -23.30 -28.33 18.99
CA SER A 758 -24.20 -29.09 19.86
C SER A 758 -23.97 -30.61 19.85
N SER A 759 -23.42 -31.16 18.77
CA SER A 759 -23.05 -32.58 18.64
C SER A 759 -21.72 -32.98 19.32
N GLY A 760 -20.99 -32.01 19.89
CA GLY A 760 -19.65 -32.17 20.45
C GLY A 760 -18.51 -31.93 19.44
N GLN A 761 -18.83 -31.76 18.16
CA GLN A 761 -17.92 -31.32 17.10
C GLN A 761 -18.62 -30.24 16.24
N LEU A 762 -17.86 -29.27 15.74
CA LEU A 762 -18.37 -28.25 14.81
C LEU A 762 -18.90 -28.90 13.54
N SER A 763 -20.20 -28.76 13.32
CA SER A 763 -20.91 -29.28 12.14
C SER A 763 -21.48 -28.13 11.32
N PHE A 764 -21.31 -28.19 10.00
CA PHE A 764 -21.85 -27.21 9.06
C PHE A 764 -22.74 -27.95 8.06
N GLY A 765 -24.02 -27.59 8.01
CA GLY A 765 -25.00 -28.29 7.17
C GLY A 765 -26.12 -27.39 6.69
N LEU A 766 -26.73 -27.77 5.55
CA LEU A 766 -27.89 -27.09 4.99
C LEU A 766 -29.12 -27.36 5.86
N VAL A 767 -29.76 -26.30 6.34
CA VAL A 767 -30.97 -26.37 7.17
C VAL A 767 -32.22 -26.11 6.32
N LYS A 768 -32.15 -25.16 5.40
CA LYS A 768 -33.29 -24.75 4.59
C LYS A 768 -32.85 -24.29 3.21
N GLU A 769 -33.56 -24.75 2.19
CA GLU A 769 -33.45 -24.23 0.83
C GLU A 769 -34.86 -23.82 0.38
N ALA A 770 -35.07 -22.52 0.18
CA ALA A 770 -36.38 -21.95 -0.10
C ALA A 770 -36.27 -20.62 -0.83
N GLU A 771 -37.36 -20.14 -1.42
CA GLU A 771 -37.42 -18.79 -1.98
C GLU A 771 -37.36 -17.71 -0.90
N ARG A 772 -37.85 -17.99 0.32
CA ARG A 772 -37.85 -17.06 1.45
C ARG A 772 -37.36 -17.73 2.72
N ILE A 773 -36.52 -17.01 3.45
CA ILE A 773 -36.01 -17.40 4.77
C ILE A 773 -36.58 -16.42 5.79
N LEU A 774 -37.23 -16.92 6.84
CA LEU A 774 -37.85 -16.10 7.87
C LEU A 774 -36.86 -15.90 9.02
N HIS A 775 -37.05 -14.82 9.77
CA HIS A 775 -36.27 -14.60 10.99
C HIS A 775 -36.43 -15.76 12.00
N ASP A 776 -37.60 -16.40 12.03
CA ASP A 776 -37.87 -17.57 12.88
C ASP A 776 -37.03 -18.81 12.52
N ASP A 777 -36.36 -18.82 11.35
CA ASP A 777 -35.43 -19.89 10.97
C ASP A 777 -34.03 -19.72 11.62
N LEU A 778 -33.77 -18.61 12.31
CA LEU A 778 -32.51 -18.28 12.97
C LEU A 778 -32.64 -18.51 14.48
N GLU A 779 -31.81 -19.41 15.02
CA GLU A 779 -31.79 -19.75 16.45
C GLU A 779 -30.65 -19.04 17.18
N SER A 780 -30.93 -18.37 18.30
CA SER A 780 -29.97 -17.58 19.08
C SER A 780 -28.73 -18.36 19.57
N ASP A 781 -28.83 -19.69 19.63
CA ASP A 781 -27.78 -20.58 20.14
C ASP A 781 -26.69 -20.92 19.11
N ASP A 782 -26.84 -20.55 17.82
CA ASP A 782 -25.91 -20.96 16.76
C ASP A 782 -25.56 -19.83 15.77
N VAL A 783 -24.65 -20.13 14.83
CA VAL A 783 -24.26 -19.25 13.72
C VAL A 783 -24.86 -19.77 12.42
N PHE A 784 -25.47 -18.88 11.63
CA PHE A 784 -26.10 -19.23 10.36
C PHE A 784 -25.40 -18.54 9.19
N LEU A 785 -25.28 -19.24 8.06
CA LEU A 785 -24.82 -18.70 6.79
C LEU A 785 -25.98 -18.74 5.79
N LEU A 786 -26.40 -17.57 5.32
CA LEU A 786 -27.42 -17.39 4.30
C LEU A 786 -26.75 -17.02 2.98
N ASP A 787 -26.93 -17.88 1.98
CA ASP A 787 -26.68 -17.56 0.57
C ASP A 787 -27.97 -16.97 -0.03
N ASP A 788 -27.95 -15.67 -0.31
CA ASP A 788 -29.07 -14.92 -0.92
C ASP A 788 -29.11 -15.12 -2.45
N GLY A 789 -29.19 -16.39 -2.87
CA GLY A 789 -29.28 -16.77 -4.27
C GLY A 789 -28.10 -16.27 -5.11
N GLY A 790 -26.90 -16.27 -4.54
CA GLY A 790 -25.69 -15.77 -5.20
C GLY A 790 -25.54 -14.25 -5.25
N ARG A 791 -26.41 -13.46 -4.62
CA ARG A 791 -26.23 -11.99 -4.53
C ARG A 791 -25.22 -11.60 -3.46
N SER A 792 -25.36 -12.19 -2.29
CA SER A 792 -24.53 -11.90 -1.12
C SER A 792 -24.54 -13.09 -0.16
N ILE A 793 -23.49 -13.23 0.63
CA ILE A 793 -23.39 -14.22 1.70
C ILE A 793 -23.51 -13.47 3.03
N TRP A 794 -24.55 -13.79 3.79
CA TRP A 794 -24.76 -13.25 5.13
C TRP A 794 -24.40 -14.27 6.18
N VAL A 795 -23.69 -13.84 7.21
CA VAL A 795 -23.38 -14.64 8.38
C VAL A 795 -24.09 -14.01 9.57
N TRP A 796 -25.11 -14.68 10.08
CA TRP A 796 -25.84 -14.24 11.26
C TRP A 796 -25.32 -14.97 12.49
N GLN A 797 -24.95 -14.21 13.52
CA GLN A 797 -24.37 -14.72 14.75
C GLN A 797 -25.38 -14.59 15.90
N GLY A 798 -25.88 -15.72 16.39
CA GLY A 798 -26.75 -15.76 17.55
C GLY A 798 -26.05 -15.24 18.81
N SER A 799 -26.81 -14.59 19.68
CA SER A 799 -26.33 -14.00 20.94
C SER A 799 -25.73 -15.06 21.87
N SER A 800 -26.36 -16.23 21.95
CA SER A 800 -25.96 -17.38 22.77
C SER A 800 -24.99 -18.35 22.08
N SER A 801 -24.59 -18.09 20.83
CA SER A 801 -23.67 -18.97 20.09
C SER A 801 -22.30 -19.14 20.73
N SER A 802 -21.69 -20.30 20.49
CA SER A 802 -20.46 -20.74 21.16
C SER A 802 -19.23 -19.95 20.70
N ALA A 803 -18.21 -19.83 21.56
CA ALA A 803 -16.95 -19.18 21.17
C ALA A 803 -16.24 -19.91 20.01
N ALA A 804 -16.43 -21.23 19.88
CA ALA A 804 -15.85 -22.01 18.80
C ALA A 804 -16.54 -21.71 17.45
N GLU A 805 -17.85 -21.51 17.46
CA GLU A 805 -18.65 -21.10 16.30
C GLU A 805 -18.31 -19.67 15.87
N LYS A 806 -18.31 -18.73 16.85
CA LYS A 806 -17.95 -17.32 16.66
C LYS A 806 -16.53 -17.11 16.11
N LYS A 807 -15.59 -18.04 16.34
CA LYS A 807 -14.23 -17.98 15.76
C LYS A 807 -14.12 -18.63 14.39
N SER A 808 -15.10 -19.43 13.99
CA SER A 808 -15.02 -20.29 12.80
C SER A 808 -15.78 -19.74 11.58
N TRP A 809 -16.67 -18.76 11.77
CA TRP A 809 -17.53 -18.24 10.69
C TRP A 809 -16.76 -17.73 9.47
N LEU A 810 -15.64 -17.02 9.65
CA LEU A 810 -14.80 -16.51 8.54
C LEU A 810 -14.23 -17.65 7.70
N LYS A 811 -13.74 -18.71 8.35
CA LYS A 811 -13.20 -19.89 7.67
C LYS A 811 -14.29 -20.63 6.91
N VAL A 812 -15.48 -20.74 7.50
CA VAL A 812 -16.65 -21.38 6.90
C VAL A 812 -17.15 -20.58 5.69
N ALA A 813 -17.31 -19.27 5.82
CA ALA A 813 -17.72 -18.40 4.72
C ALA A 813 -16.73 -18.44 3.54
N GLN A 814 -15.42 -18.43 3.82
CA GLN A 814 -14.39 -18.58 2.79
C GLN A 814 -14.38 -19.97 2.15
N ALA A 815 -14.54 -21.03 2.95
CA ALA A 815 -14.62 -22.39 2.43
C ALA A 815 -15.86 -22.58 1.55
N TYR A 816 -16.99 -22.01 1.95
CA TYR A 816 -18.23 -22.01 1.18
C TYR A 816 -18.07 -21.27 -0.16
N ALA A 817 -17.49 -20.07 -0.15
CA ALA A 817 -17.19 -19.34 -1.39
C ALA A 817 -16.27 -20.12 -2.35
N ARG A 818 -15.25 -20.82 -1.81
CA ARG A 818 -14.38 -21.71 -2.60
C ARG A 818 -15.12 -22.93 -3.15
N HIS A 819 -16.06 -23.47 -2.38
CA HIS A 819 -16.88 -24.61 -2.81
C HIS A 819 -17.80 -24.23 -3.96
N LEU A 820 -18.45 -23.06 -3.89
CA LEU A 820 -19.26 -22.50 -4.98
C LEU A 820 -18.46 -22.36 -6.28
N GLN A 821 -17.18 -22.00 -6.19
CA GLN A 821 -16.27 -21.90 -7.34
C GLN A 821 -16.00 -23.26 -8.00
N ALA A 822 -15.92 -24.33 -7.19
CA ALA A 822 -15.58 -25.68 -7.66
C ALA A 822 -16.77 -26.46 -8.25
N GLU A 823 -17.98 -26.30 -7.70
CA GLU A 823 -19.15 -27.09 -8.11
C GLU A 823 -19.93 -26.52 -9.28
N ASN A 824 -20.07 -25.19 -9.38
CA ASN A 824 -21.01 -24.57 -10.31
C ASN A 824 -20.35 -23.90 -11.53
N GLY A 825 -19.02 -23.94 -11.66
CA GLY A 825 -18.30 -23.29 -12.77
C GLY A 825 -18.42 -21.76 -12.79
N TYR A 826 -18.90 -21.14 -11.70
CA TYR A 826 -18.89 -19.69 -11.53
C TYR A 826 -17.46 -19.24 -11.25
N GLU A 827 -16.75 -18.83 -12.31
CA GLU A 827 -15.36 -18.32 -12.21
C GLU A 827 -15.23 -17.15 -11.21
N ASP A 828 -16.34 -16.44 -10.93
CA ASP A 828 -16.41 -15.22 -10.10
C ASP A 828 -16.97 -15.42 -8.67
N ALA A 829 -17.12 -16.66 -8.18
CA ALA A 829 -17.71 -16.92 -6.85
C ALA A 829 -16.91 -16.32 -5.67
N TYR A 830 -15.60 -16.14 -5.82
CA TYR A 830 -14.72 -15.51 -4.81
C TYR A 830 -14.96 -14.00 -4.64
N LEU A 831 -15.64 -13.36 -5.59
CA LEU A 831 -16.00 -11.94 -5.57
C LEU A 831 -17.31 -11.68 -4.80
N THR A 832 -17.98 -12.71 -4.28
CA THR A 832 -19.26 -12.55 -3.59
C THR A 832 -19.11 -11.68 -2.34
N PRO A 833 -19.93 -10.62 -2.17
CA PRO A 833 -19.96 -9.82 -0.95
C PRO A 833 -20.27 -10.69 0.27
N VAL A 834 -19.54 -10.45 1.36
CA VAL A 834 -19.75 -11.16 2.63
C VAL A 834 -20.06 -10.15 3.72
N ALA A 835 -21.19 -10.34 4.40
CA ALA A 835 -21.62 -9.50 5.52
C ALA A 835 -21.81 -10.34 6.78
N LYS A 836 -21.39 -9.81 7.93
CA LYS A 836 -21.59 -10.41 9.26
C LYS A 836 -22.55 -9.56 10.07
N VAL A 837 -23.63 -10.18 10.55
CA VAL A 837 -24.69 -9.57 11.37
C VAL A 837 -24.72 -10.27 12.73
N VAL A 838 -24.97 -9.51 13.80
CA VAL A 838 -25.16 -10.04 15.16
C VAL A 838 -26.63 -9.92 15.54
N GLU A 839 -27.15 -10.90 16.27
CA GLU A 839 -28.53 -10.90 16.78
C GLU A 839 -28.86 -9.59 17.53
N GLY A 840 -29.94 -8.93 17.13
CA GLY A 840 -30.38 -7.62 17.65
C GLY A 840 -29.67 -6.41 17.05
N GLY A 841 -28.72 -6.62 16.14
CA GLY A 841 -28.01 -5.61 15.34
C GLY A 841 -28.37 -5.65 13.86
N GLU A 842 -29.50 -6.25 13.49
CA GLU A 842 -29.92 -6.44 12.10
C GLU A 842 -30.23 -5.12 11.40
N SER A 843 -29.54 -4.84 10.30
CA SER A 843 -29.85 -3.70 9.43
C SER A 843 -30.98 -3.99 8.46
N ARG A 844 -31.54 -2.94 7.83
CA ARG A 844 -32.57 -3.07 6.80
C ARG A 844 -32.11 -3.88 5.59
N ALA A 845 -30.79 -3.92 5.34
CA ALA A 845 -30.19 -4.75 4.30
C ALA A 845 -30.39 -6.24 4.60
N PHE A 846 -30.04 -6.68 5.81
CA PHE A 846 -30.25 -8.07 6.24
C PHE A 846 -31.74 -8.46 6.26
N ALA A 847 -32.60 -7.56 6.74
CA ALA A 847 -34.05 -7.79 6.73
C ALA A 847 -34.61 -7.99 5.31
N ARG A 848 -34.08 -7.25 4.31
CA ARG A 848 -34.42 -7.46 2.89
C ARG A 848 -33.89 -8.79 2.37
N ALA A 849 -32.67 -9.18 2.73
CA ALA A 849 -32.10 -10.48 2.35
C ALA A 849 -32.94 -11.67 2.88
N LEU A 850 -33.55 -11.54 4.05
CA LEU A 850 -34.50 -12.55 4.56
C LEU A 850 -35.85 -12.51 3.81
N ALA A 851 -36.44 -11.33 3.64
CA ALA A 851 -37.82 -11.17 3.16
C ALA A 851 -38.03 -11.19 1.64
N ALA A 852 -36.97 -10.95 0.83
CA ALA A 852 -37.05 -10.80 -0.62
C ALA A 852 -37.37 -12.11 -1.35
#